data_AF-A0A4Q0QKL5-F1
#
_entry.id   AF-A0A4Q0QKL5-F1
#
_cell.length_a   1.000
_cell.length_b   1.000
_cell.length_c   1.000
_cell.angle_alpha   90.00
_cell.angle_beta   90.00
_cell.angle_gamma   90.00
#
_symmetry.space_group_name_H-M   'P 1'
#
loop_
_entity.id
_entity.type
_entity.pdbx_description
1 polymer ?
#
loop_
_entity_poly.entity_id
_entity_poly.type
_entity_poly.pdbx_seq_one_letter_code
_entity_poly.pdbx_strand_id
1 'polypeptide(L)'
;MQYLLRRSGAATEPASIRHLSDWKSVGARLIFWPVVLLTLVALALQLGMKQTEFEFAGPFTVETNPPQASFILAVPQEPPAPWWRQPVLGDNGEKPLQSILDLRINGRKMGPPHTLHEIIRSGTTTGFSHWGNYVIFALPPYVRNDGAAVATLRYSVRPRAWVTSALAILCALLGCFAYSGPLGSFVNRYGERSRTVVLATPYWILAGLCGAALAASAVFVIASLYALASGYALPTTALIRWSPLAKWAASNEPYLPYPFLMLAGLGAVTTWLIGSNASRQSQTESHEEFLRRLLVWSGFPIVACALFFCISSMWAGVVRPSDPSPTILGGLLPFSDANGYLASAQSQVAHGSWSWFALRRPLAAAFRSVLLIFGNLSLQHMLILQACLLAGAICFATHAIMKWRGIWAGIAFFALAYIYGRYFVPTTLTEPLGLFWALLSIPFFLKAFDDRSVSAALVAFAMTTMALMTRMGSMFTIPALLVWLVWQFGRGAKAKLRIGLASSCILLGVLGLNSVLPRAYGAGSGSTTTGNFAYVLCGLSIGTTWDGCLKKLAAESTPVVGTEEAMVRQLYSAAWTNFRANPGVLFQRLAESVGEFATKFPGVLWRGYGWVVQPDWLAQNVLTTICIVGLLYGAIRRAKAIELTFWALLWTSIVASSAFIYFDDGARALAASQPMMALFFALGLSSRTWAATDSSPHSRLSRNGFVGLVVVAALFVCVPWAVHHVLAEKVDSASNPISQKESLVLGGRRMSGFLVVEDNQPLRADIPSVHLAEFAAMIAQSGVERYQDLIHPIMPPLPFGFVFAPRLEEGVIGEPLYIVPAEVVERRDVRAWHFDLKPWGQLHSGFSVPYWVYVTKAEPWPATER
;
A
#
# COMPACT_ATOMS: atom_id res chain seq x y z
N MET A 1 -64.78 37.71 34.19
CA MET A 1 -64.42 36.77 35.27
C MET A 1 -63.10 36.01 35.06
N GLN A 2 -62.64 35.77 33.82
CA GLN A 2 -61.30 35.19 33.54
C GLN A 2 -60.12 36.19 33.59
N TYR A 3 -60.38 37.50 33.65
CA TYR A 3 -59.32 38.53 33.71
C TYR A 3 -58.81 38.84 35.13
N LEU A 4 -59.52 38.39 36.18
CA LEU A 4 -59.15 38.63 37.59
C LEU A 4 -58.36 37.48 38.23
N LEU A 5 -58.26 36.31 37.58
CA LEU A 5 -57.47 35.17 38.10
C LEU A 5 -55.99 35.17 37.65
N ARG A 6 -55.53 36.19 36.92
CA ARG A 6 -54.15 36.26 36.39
C ARG A 6 -53.20 37.13 37.22
N ARG A 7 -53.65 37.70 38.34
CA ARG A 7 -52.88 38.73 39.08
C ARG A 7 -52.42 38.36 40.49
N SER A 8 -52.63 37.13 40.96
CA SER A 8 -52.20 36.70 42.30
C SER A 8 -51.59 35.30 42.31
N GLY A 9 -50.73 35.02 41.33
CA GLY A 9 -49.85 33.85 41.34
C GLY A 9 -48.44 34.25 41.75
N ALA A 10 -48.26 34.71 42.99
CA ALA A 10 -46.94 34.82 43.60
C ALA A 10 -46.40 33.40 43.83
N ALA A 11 -45.94 32.75 42.77
CA ALA A 11 -45.06 31.60 42.90
C ALA A 11 -43.72 32.15 43.39
N THR A 12 -43.53 32.14 44.71
CA THR A 12 -42.19 32.14 45.30
C THR A 12 -41.47 30.91 44.77
N GLU A 13 -40.82 31.03 43.61
CA GLU A 13 -39.78 30.08 43.23
C GLU A 13 -38.79 30.05 44.40
N PRO A 14 -38.57 28.90 45.04
CA PRO A 14 -37.67 28.82 46.18
C PRO A 14 -36.28 29.27 45.71
N ALA A 15 -35.82 30.42 46.21
CA ALA A 15 -34.49 30.96 45.95
C ALA A 15 -33.37 29.94 46.27
N SER A 16 -33.65 28.92 47.08
CA SER A 16 -32.72 27.85 47.39
C SER A 16 -32.42 26.89 46.22
N ILE A 17 -33.28 26.77 45.21
CA ILE A 17 -33.04 25.85 44.07
C ILE A 17 -32.02 26.44 43.08
N ARG A 18 -31.98 27.78 42.90
CA ARG A 18 -30.96 28.42 42.04
C ARG A 18 -29.55 28.30 42.65
N HIS A 19 -29.44 28.36 43.97
CA HIS A 19 -28.14 28.26 44.65
C HIS A 19 -27.49 26.87 44.51
N LEU A 20 -28.29 25.80 44.40
CA LEU A 20 -27.81 24.43 44.18
C LEU A 20 -27.36 24.18 42.73
N SER A 21 -27.92 24.91 41.75
CA SER A 21 -27.52 24.83 40.35
C SER A 21 -26.12 25.42 40.12
N ASP A 22 -25.83 26.57 40.72
CA ASP A 22 -24.54 27.26 40.54
C ASP A 22 -23.36 26.48 41.15
N TRP A 23 -23.58 25.84 42.30
CA TRP A 23 -22.57 25.00 42.95
C TRP A 23 -22.18 23.78 42.12
N LYS A 24 -23.14 23.16 41.40
CA LYS A 24 -22.86 22.04 40.49
C LYS A 24 -21.97 22.47 39.31
N SER A 25 -22.15 23.69 38.79
CA SER A 25 -21.33 24.20 37.68
C SER A 25 -19.90 24.55 38.13
N VAL A 26 -19.74 25.12 39.33
CA VAL A 26 -18.42 25.42 39.92
C VAL A 26 -17.64 24.12 40.15
N GLY A 27 -18.29 23.11 40.74
CA GLY A 27 -17.68 21.80 40.93
C GLY A 27 -17.24 21.15 39.61
N ALA A 28 -18.08 21.18 38.59
CA ALA A 28 -17.75 20.61 37.29
C ALA A 28 -16.59 21.34 36.59
N ARG A 29 -16.45 22.66 36.74
CA ARG A 29 -15.32 23.43 36.18
C ARG A 29 -14.00 23.16 36.89
N LEU A 30 -14.06 22.97 38.22
CA LEU A 30 -12.89 22.58 39.01
C LEU A 30 -12.38 21.19 38.59
N ILE A 31 -13.25 20.28 38.16
CA ILE A 31 -12.88 18.94 37.67
C ILE A 31 -12.43 18.98 36.20
N PHE A 32 -13.04 19.82 35.36
CA PHE A 32 -12.78 19.86 33.91
C PHE A 32 -11.32 20.15 33.55
N TRP A 33 -10.72 21.21 34.11
CA TRP A 33 -9.36 21.61 33.75
C TRP A 33 -8.29 20.55 34.09
N PRO A 34 -8.35 19.90 35.28
CA PRO A 34 -7.54 18.71 35.54
C PRO A 34 -7.71 17.61 34.50
N VAL A 35 -8.94 17.31 34.07
CA VAL A 35 -9.21 16.28 33.05
C VAL A 35 -8.65 16.68 31.68
N VAL A 36 -8.74 17.94 31.27
CA VAL A 36 -8.10 18.45 30.05
C VAL A 36 -6.59 18.26 30.10
N LEU A 37 -5.96 18.68 31.20
CA LEU A 37 -4.52 18.54 31.39
C LEU A 37 -4.10 17.07 31.33
N LEU A 38 -4.83 16.19 32.02
CA LEU A 38 -4.60 14.74 31.96
C LEU A 38 -4.77 14.18 30.54
N THR A 39 -5.74 14.69 29.78
CA THR A 39 -5.96 14.29 28.38
C THR A 39 -4.78 14.71 27.50
N LEU A 40 -4.28 15.94 27.65
CA LEU A 40 -3.13 16.44 26.90
C LEU A 40 -1.84 15.68 27.25
N VAL A 41 -1.62 15.41 28.54
CA VAL A 41 -0.50 14.57 29.00
C VAL A 41 -0.62 13.17 28.42
N ALA A 42 -1.81 12.55 28.46
CA ALA A 42 -2.04 11.23 27.88
C ALA A 42 -1.75 11.21 26.37
N LEU A 43 -2.20 12.22 25.62
CA LEU A 43 -1.89 12.35 24.19
C LEU A 43 -0.39 12.51 23.94
N ALA A 44 0.30 13.34 24.71
CA ALA A 44 1.73 13.56 24.55
C ALA A 44 2.55 12.30 24.90
N LEU A 45 2.12 11.54 25.90
CA LEU A 45 2.67 10.20 26.20
C LEU A 45 2.38 9.21 25.07
N GLN A 46 1.19 9.24 24.46
CA GLN A 46 0.85 8.41 23.30
C GLN A 46 1.80 8.68 22.12
N LEU A 47 2.24 9.93 21.95
CA LEU A 47 3.22 10.36 20.96
C LEU A 47 4.67 10.01 21.34
N GLY A 48 4.89 9.34 22.47
CA GLY A 48 6.20 8.86 22.90
C GLY A 48 7.10 9.93 23.52
N MET A 49 6.55 11.04 24.03
CA MET A 49 7.36 12.09 24.68
C MET A 49 8.13 11.60 25.91
N LYS A 50 7.64 10.57 26.61
CA LYS A 50 8.36 9.95 27.72
C LYS A 50 8.82 8.56 27.32
N GLN A 51 10.12 8.31 27.46
CA GLN A 51 10.72 7.00 27.29
C GLN A 51 11.26 6.53 28.63
N THR A 52 11.17 5.22 28.87
CA THR A 52 11.84 4.56 29.99
C THR A 52 12.95 3.69 29.42
N GLU A 53 14.06 3.64 30.13
CA GLU A 53 15.27 2.93 29.74
C GLU A 53 15.72 2.03 30.91
N PHE A 54 16.11 0.81 30.59
CA PHE A 54 16.65 -0.16 31.53
C PHE A 54 17.99 -0.66 30.99
N GLU A 55 19.01 -0.66 31.84
CA GLU A 55 20.34 -1.19 31.52
C GLU A 55 20.60 -2.48 32.29
N PHE A 56 21.19 -3.46 31.60
CA PHE A 56 21.54 -4.76 32.13
C PHE A 56 22.99 -5.06 31.77
N ALA A 57 23.83 -5.24 32.78
CA ALA A 57 25.17 -5.79 32.58
C ALA A 57 25.09 -7.31 32.40
N GLY A 58 25.93 -7.85 31.53
CA GLY A 58 26.07 -9.28 31.31
C GLY A 58 26.78 -10.00 32.47
N PRO A 59 27.01 -11.32 32.34
CA PRO A 59 26.61 -12.16 31.22
C PRO A 59 25.09 -12.39 31.16
N PHE A 60 24.53 -12.46 29.96
CA PHE A 60 23.13 -12.78 29.70
C PHE A 60 22.90 -14.30 29.70
N THR A 61 21.70 -14.72 30.09
CA THR A 61 21.30 -16.14 30.11
C THR A 61 21.26 -16.71 28.70
N VAL A 62 21.93 -17.83 28.46
CA VAL A 62 21.91 -18.53 27.16
C VAL A 62 20.60 -19.31 27.03
N GLU A 63 20.00 -19.33 25.84
CA GLU A 63 18.87 -20.22 25.55
C GLU A 63 19.35 -21.69 25.55
N THR A 64 18.83 -22.53 26.46
CA THR A 64 19.36 -23.89 26.69
C THR A 64 18.55 -25.01 26.04
N ASN A 65 17.37 -24.72 25.49
CA ASN A 65 16.51 -25.75 24.91
C ASN A 65 15.85 -25.25 23.62
N PRO A 66 16.51 -25.45 22.46
CA PRO A 66 17.83 -26.06 22.27
C PRO A 66 19.01 -25.10 22.61
N PRO A 67 20.20 -25.61 22.97
CA PRO A 67 21.38 -24.79 23.22
C PRO A 67 21.85 -24.12 21.93
N GLN A 68 21.72 -22.79 21.85
CA GLN A 68 21.93 -22.01 20.62
C GLN A 68 22.64 -20.68 20.89
N ALA A 69 22.96 -19.92 19.84
CA ALA A 69 23.70 -18.66 19.93
C ALA A 69 22.86 -17.47 20.45
N SER A 70 21.61 -17.72 20.82
CA SER A 70 20.66 -16.74 21.36
C SER A 70 20.77 -16.59 22.88
N PHE A 71 20.51 -15.37 23.32
CA PHE A 71 20.46 -14.97 24.72
C PHE A 71 19.05 -14.51 25.07
N ILE A 72 18.70 -14.73 26.34
CA ILE A 72 17.43 -14.36 26.93
C ILE A 72 17.68 -13.29 27.97
N LEU A 73 17.01 -12.15 27.82
CA LEU A 73 17.00 -11.07 28.78
C LEU A 73 15.59 -10.87 29.31
N ALA A 74 15.39 -11.06 30.61
CA ALA A 74 14.11 -10.77 31.25
C ALA A 74 13.80 -9.27 31.14
N VAL A 75 12.64 -8.93 30.59
CA VAL A 75 12.14 -7.56 30.58
C VAL A 75 11.54 -7.29 31.95
N PRO A 76 12.01 -6.25 32.68
CA PRO A 76 11.47 -5.90 33.98
C PRO A 76 9.97 -5.77 33.90
N GLN A 77 9.28 -6.72 34.53
CA GLN A 77 7.86 -6.60 34.75
C GLN A 77 7.73 -5.67 35.94
N GLU A 78 7.41 -4.41 35.68
CA GLU A 78 6.96 -3.55 36.76
C GLU A 78 5.77 -4.24 37.47
N PRO A 79 5.60 -4.09 38.80
CA PRO A 79 4.38 -4.52 39.49
C PRO A 79 3.15 -4.06 38.69
N PRO A 80 2.04 -4.83 38.70
CA PRO A 80 1.00 -4.81 37.68
C PRO A 80 0.79 -3.39 37.17
N ALA A 81 1.18 -3.18 35.89
CA ALA A 81 1.31 -1.84 35.34
C ALA A 81 0.06 -1.02 35.72
N PRO A 82 0.22 0.21 36.22
CA PRO A 82 -0.89 1.01 36.70
C PRO A 82 -2.05 0.95 35.71
N TRP A 83 -3.29 0.89 36.19
CA TRP A 83 -4.47 0.68 35.34
C TRP A 83 -4.53 1.64 34.13
N TRP A 84 -3.92 2.82 34.25
CA TRP A 84 -3.85 3.84 33.21
C TRP A 84 -2.73 3.61 32.17
N ARG A 85 -1.66 2.87 32.50
CA ARG A 85 -0.47 2.68 31.66
C ARG A 85 -0.58 1.38 30.85
N GLN A 86 -0.16 1.44 29.59
CA GLN A 86 0.00 0.27 28.74
C GLN A 86 1.17 -0.57 29.28
N PRO A 87 0.95 -1.85 29.62
CA PRO A 87 2.05 -2.73 29.99
C PRO A 87 3.01 -2.89 28.80
N VAL A 88 4.27 -3.19 29.09
CA VAL A 88 5.25 -3.57 28.07
C VAL A 88 4.85 -4.97 27.60
N LEU A 89 4.21 -5.06 26.45
CA LEU A 89 3.66 -6.30 25.92
C LEU A 89 4.65 -6.93 24.94
N GLY A 90 4.98 -8.19 25.17
CA GLY A 90 5.66 -9.03 24.21
C GLY A 90 4.74 -9.39 23.05
N ASP A 91 5.36 -9.78 21.94
CA ASP A 91 4.69 -10.45 20.85
C ASP A 91 4.13 -11.79 21.32
N ASN A 92 3.15 -12.29 20.58
CA ASN A 92 2.54 -13.59 20.76
C ASN A 92 2.03 -14.12 19.41
N GLY A 93 1.51 -15.34 19.38
CA GLY A 93 1.01 -15.96 18.15
C GLY A 93 -0.11 -15.17 17.46
N GLU A 94 -0.93 -14.42 18.20
CA GLU A 94 -2.02 -13.61 17.64
C GLU A 94 -1.54 -12.23 17.15
N LYS A 95 -0.54 -11.66 17.85
CA LYS A 95 0.01 -10.33 17.61
C LYS A 95 1.54 -10.42 17.57
N PRO A 96 2.10 -10.91 16.45
CA PRO A 96 3.54 -11.16 16.33
C PRO A 96 4.39 -9.89 16.26
N LEU A 97 3.77 -8.71 16.15
CA LEU A 97 4.42 -7.40 16.01
C LEU A 97 3.90 -6.39 17.07
N GLN A 98 3.56 -6.88 18.25
CA GLN A 98 2.95 -6.05 19.29
C GLN A 98 3.98 -5.26 20.10
N SER A 99 5.18 -5.82 20.28
CA SER A 99 6.23 -5.18 21.04
C SER A 99 6.66 -3.86 20.40
N ILE A 100 6.86 -2.84 21.23
CA ILE A 100 7.39 -1.53 20.83
C ILE A 100 8.78 -1.28 21.41
N LEU A 101 9.44 -2.35 21.86
CA LEU A 101 10.71 -2.29 22.55
C LEU A 101 11.83 -1.93 21.56
N ASP A 102 12.76 -1.10 22.01
CA ASP A 102 14.01 -0.72 21.33
C ASP A 102 15.16 -1.36 22.12
N LEU A 103 15.87 -2.32 21.53
CA LEU A 103 17.01 -2.98 22.16
C LEU A 103 18.31 -2.36 21.64
N ARG A 104 19.27 -2.12 22.54
CA ARG A 104 20.64 -1.77 22.19
C ARG A 104 21.63 -2.66 22.94
N ILE A 105 22.76 -2.98 22.32
CA ILE A 105 23.88 -3.68 22.94
C ILE A 105 25.11 -2.79 22.83
N ASN A 106 25.70 -2.42 23.97
CA ASN A 106 26.82 -1.48 24.07
C ASN A 106 26.56 -0.17 23.30
N GLY A 107 25.35 0.38 23.45
CA GLY A 107 24.89 1.58 22.75
C GLY A 107 24.51 1.38 21.27
N ARG A 108 24.87 0.25 20.64
CA ARG A 108 24.48 -0.07 19.26
C ARG A 108 23.04 -0.57 19.22
N LYS A 109 22.21 0.07 18.39
CA LYS A 109 20.82 -0.35 18.17
C LYS A 109 20.76 -1.73 17.52
N MET A 110 19.99 -2.62 18.12
CA MET A 110 19.69 -3.97 17.61
C MET A 110 18.43 -3.93 16.75
N GLY A 111 18.34 -4.81 15.75
CA GLY A 111 17.18 -4.91 14.88
C GLY A 111 17.39 -5.83 13.67
N PRO A 112 16.31 -6.15 12.94
CA PRO A 112 14.95 -5.63 13.16
C PRO A 112 14.28 -6.23 14.41
N PRO A 113 13.37 -5.48 15.06
CA PRO A 113 12.49 -6.06 16.08
C PRO A 113 11.60 -7.14 15.45
N HIS A 114 11.07 -8.03 16.28
CA HIS A 114 10.20 -9.15 15.87
C HIS A 114 10.87 -10.16 14.93
N THR A 115 12.19 -10.30 15.02
CA THR A 115 12.92 -11.30 14.23
C THR A 115 12.48 -12.71 14.63
N LEU A 116 12.27 -13.61 13.66
CA LEU A 116 11.90 -15.00 13.96
C LEU A 116 12.95 -15.63 14.87
N HIS A 117 12.52 -16.37 15.89
CA HIS A 117 13.43 -16.92 16.90
C HIS A 117 14.50 -17.81 16.28
N GLU A 118 14.16 -18.61 15.28
CA GLU A 118 15.10 -19.45 14.52
C GLU A 118 16.25 -18.65 13.90
N ILE A 119 15.97 -17.45 13.38
CA ILE A 119 16.99 -16.55 12.81
C ILE A 119 17.85 -15.94 13.92
N ILE A 120 17.28 -15.69 15.10
CA ILE A 120 18.06 -15.18 16.25
C ILE A 120 19.02 -16.25 16.76
N ARG A 121 18.51 -17.48 16.85
CA ARG A 121 19.20 -18.67 17.34
C ARG A 121 20.39 -19.10 16.48
N SER A 122 20.42 -18.75 15.20
CA SER A 122 21.59 -18.98 14.34
C SER A 122 22.81 -18.14 14.76
N GLY A 123 22.61 -17.09 15.56
CA GLY A 123 23.68 -16.16 15.96
C GLY A 123 24.17 -15.26 14.82
N THR A 124 23.55 -15.33 13.64
CA THR A 124 23.97 -14.57 12.46
C THR A 124 23.25 -13.25 12.30
N THR A 125 22.29 -12.92 13.16
CA THR A 125 21.50 -11.68 13.09
C THR A 125 21.78 -10.76 14.26
N THR A 126 21.52 -9.46 14.07
CA THR A 126 21.39 -8.48 15.18
C THR A 126 19.93 -8.22 15.55
N GLY A 127 19.01 -8.99 14.98
CA GLY A 127 17.59 -8.96 15.29
C GLY A 127 17.27 -9.45 16.69
N PHE A 128 16.09 -9.05 17.17
CA PHE A 128 15.57 -9.51 18.45
C PHE A 128 14.06 -9.72 18.38
N SER A 129 13.52 -10.48 19.31
CA SER A 129 12.09 -10.69 19.50
C SER A 129 11.76 -10.56 20.97
N HIS A 130 10.74 -9.77 21.30
CA HIS A 130 10.25 -9.65 22.66
C HIS A 130 9.05 -10.56 22.79
N TRP A 131 9.16 -11.65 23.54
CA TRP A 131 8.12 -12.67 23.69
C TRP A 131 7.74 -12.84 25.15
N GLY A 132 6.46 -12.69 25.48
CA GLY A 132 6.01 -12.71 26.87
C GLY A 132 6.70 -11.64 27.72
N ASN A 133 7.55 -12.07 28.66
CA ASN A 133 8.30 -11.22 29.59
C ASN A 133 9.82 -11.24 29.35
N TYR A 134 10.29 -11.70 28.19
CA TYR A 134 11.70 -11.77 27.87
C TYR A 134 11.98 -11.32 26.43
N VAL A 135 13.20 -10.85 26.20
CA VAL A 135 13.73 -10.55 24.88
C VAL A 135 14.71 -11.66 24.52
N ILE A 136 14.48 -12.28 23.37
CA ILE A 136 15.43 -13.18 22.72
C ILE A 136 16.20 -12.35 21.72
N PHE A 137 17.53 -12.42 21.77
CA PHE A 137 18.43 -11.69 20.88
C PHE A 137 19.75 -12.45 20.71
N ALA A 138 20.54 -12.12 19.69
CA ALA A 138 21.91 -12.58 19.56
C ALA A 138 22.87 -11.42 19.81
N LEU A 139 24.02 -11.69 20.41
CA LEU A 139 25.07 -10.68 20.59
C LEU A 139 25.76 -10.41 19.25
N PRO A 140 26.16 -9.15 18.97
CA PRO A 140 27.02 -8.86 17.84
C PRO A 140 28.32 -9.71 17.93
N PRO A 141 28.91 -10.13 16.79
CA PRO A 141 30.05 -11.07 16.77
C PRO A 141 31.28 -10.63 17.59
N TYR A 142 31.45 -9.32 17.79
CA TYR A 142 32.57 -8.72 18.51
C TYR A 142 32.26 -8.43 19.99
N VAL A 143 31.04 -8.73 20.46
CA VAL A 143 30.64 -8.55 21.86
C VAL A 143 30.66 -9.91 22.55
N ARG A 144 31.55 -10.05 23.54
CA ARG A 144 31.58 -11.24 24.39
C ARG A 144 30.45 -11.19 25.39
N ASN A 145 29.85 -12.34 25.71
CA ASN A 145 28.85 -12.43 26.76
C ASN A 145 29.53 -12.43 28.15
N ASP A 146 30.02 -11.29 28.57
CA ASP A 146 30.67 -11.09 29.88
C ASP A 146 30.12 -9.85 30.59
N GLY A 147 30.69 -9.49 31.74
CA GLY A 147 30.25 -8.34 32.53
C GLY A 147 30.42 -6.98 31.84
N ALA A 148 31.16 -6.90 30.72
CA ALA A 148 31.32 -5.65 29.97
C ALA A 148 30.22 -5.44 28.92
N ALA A 149 29.45 -6.47 28.57
CA ALA A 149 28.31 -6.32 27.68
C ALA A 149 27.13 -5.66 28.42
N VAL A 150 26.61 -4.57 27.88
CA VAL A 150 25.48 -3.82 28.41
C VAL A 150 24.33 -3.88 27.42
N ALA A 151 23.21 -4.46 27.84
CA ALA A 151 21.96 -4.41 27.10
C ALA A 151 21.10 -3.26 27.62
N THR A 152 20.61 -2.43 26.71
CA THR A 152 19.73 -1.30 27.01
C THR A 152 18.38 -1.55 26.37
N LEU A 153 17.34 -1.71 27.18
CA LEU A 153 15.96 -1.80 26.72
C LEU A 153 15.29 -0.44 26.88
N ARG A 154 14.75 0.10 25.78
CA ARG A 154 14.03 1.38 25.79
C ARG A 154 12.63 1.21 25.24
N TYR A 155 11.64 1.85 25.86
CA TYR A 155 10.27 1.85 25.35
C TYR A 155 9.59 3.18 25.65
N SER A 156 8.58 3.52 24.85
CA SER A 156 7.74 4.69 25.08
C SER A 156 6.69 4.40 26.14
N VAL A 157 6.60 5.24 27.17
CA VAL A 157 5.53 5.15 28.17
C VAL A 157 4.24 5.63 27.55
N ARG A 158 3.30 4.72 27.32
CA ARG A 158 2.00 5.03 26.74
C ARG A 158 0.87 4.76 27.73
N PRO A 159 -0.15 5.62 27.83
CA PRO A 159 -1.41 5.26 28.48
C PRO A 159 -2.12 4.15 27.68
N ARG A 160 -2.98 3.37 28.34
CA ARG A 160 -3.84 2.42 27.62
C ARG A 160 -4.77 3.20 26.69
N ALA A 161 -5.00 2.68 25.48
CA ALA A 161 -5.84 3.32 24.47
C ALA A 161 -7.21 3.76 25.01
N TRP A 162 -7.84 2.89 25.82
CA TRP A 162 -9.14 3.18 26.43
C TRP A 162 -9.07 4.31 27.45
N VAL A 163 -7.95 4.51 28.14
CA VAL A 163 -7.77 5.59 29.12
C VAL A 163 -7.68 6.92 28.41
N THR A 164 -6.86 7.03 27.37
CA THR A 164 -6.77 8.23 26.54
C THR A 164 -8.13 8.54 25.91
N SER A 165 -8.83 7.52 25.40
CA SER A 165 -10.17 7.66 24.84
C SER A 165 -11.19 8.09 25.89
N ALA A 166 -11.19 7.47 27.07
CA ALA A 166 -12.10 7.80 28.18
C ALA A 166 -11.82 9.20 28.71
N LEU A 167 -10.56 9.61 28.85
CA LEU A 167 -10.17 10.98 29.22
C LEU A 167 -10.65 11.97 28.16
N ALA A 168 -10.46 11.70 26.87
CA ALA A 168 -10.94 12.56 25.80
C ALA A 168 -12.47 12.67 25.78
N ILE A 169 -13.20 11.56 25.94
CA ILE A 169 -14.66 11.52 26.02
C ILE A 169 -15.14 12.26 27.28
N LEU A 170 -14.56 11.97 28.44
CA LEU A 170 -14.91 12.60 29.71
C LEU A 170 -14.61 14.10 29.68
N CYS A 171 -13.47 14.49 29.11
CA CYS A 171 -13.12 15.88 28.84
C CYS A 171 -14.19 16.55 27.98
N ALA A 172 -14.62 15.91 26.89
CA ALA A 172 -15.68 16.43 26.04
C ALA A 172 -17.04 16.52 26.79
N LEU A 173 -17.43 15.50 27.55
CA LEU A 173 -18.69 15.46 28.29
C LEU A 173 -18.71 16.47 29.45
N LEU A 174 -17.65 16.53 30.26
CA LEU A 174 -17.51 17.52 31.33
C LEU A 174 -17.38 18.93 30.77
N GLY A 175 -16.69 19.11 29.65
CA GLY A 175 -16.67 20.38 28.93
C GLY A 175 -18.07 20.79 28.52
N CYS A 176 -18.82 19.88 27.90
CA CYS A 176 -20.22 20.09 27.56
C CYS A 176 -21.10 20.39 28.77
N PHE A 177 -20.89 19.75 29.93
CA PHE A 177 -21.71 19.88 31.13
C PHE A 177 -21.33 21.08 32.02
N ALA A 178 -20.06 21.20 32.41
CA ALA A 178 -19.51 22.28 33.26
C ALA A 178 -19.69 23.65 32.61
N TYR A 179 -19.61 23.64 31.29
CA TYR A 179 -19.91 24.79 30.49
C TYR A 179 -21.29 24.68 29.86
N SER A 180 -22.20 23.75 30.15
CA SER A 180 -23.54 23.72 29.50
C SER A 180 -24.35 24.99 29.72
N GLY A 181 -24.19 25.65 30.88
CA GLY A 181 -24.80 26.95 31.20
C GLY A 181 -24.10 28.11 30.49
N PRO A 182 -22.76 28.26 30.57
CA PRO A 182 -21.98 29.21 29.79
C PRO A 182 -21.99 28.96 28.28
N LEU A 183 -21.84 27.74 27.78
CA LEU A 183 -22.12 27.27 26.42
C LEU A 183 -23.58 27.43 26.10
N GLY A 184 -24.54 27.29 27.00
CA GLY A 184 -25.96 27.52 26.73
C GLY A 184 -26.28 29.00 26.62
N SER A 185 -25.65 29.81 27.47
CA SER A 185 -25.63 31.27 27.47
C SER A 185 -24.83 31.82 26.31
N PHE A 186 -23.71 31.21 25.94
CA PHE A 186 -22.87 31.51 24.78
C PHE A 186 -23.47 30.88 23.52
N VAL A 187 -24.34 29.88 23.63
CA VAL A 187 -25.15 29.35 22.52
C VAL A 187 -26.43 30.19 22.35
N ASN A 188 -26.92 30.83 23.40
CA ASN A 188 -28.05 31.76 23.29
C ASN A 188 -27.58 33.19 22.97
N ARG A 189 -26.39 33.60 23.44
CA ARG A 189 -25.77 34.93 23.24
C ARG A 189 -24.82 34.95 22.03
N TYR A 190 -24.25 33.80 21.66
CA TYR A 190 -23.40 33.61 20.48
C TYR A 190 -23.71 32.32 19.70
N GLY A 191 -24.77 31.54 19.93
CA GLY A 191 -24.81 30.14 19.43
C GLY A 191 -25.33 29.87 18.06
N GLU A 192 -25.61 30.92 17.31
CA GLU A 192 -25.33 30.79 15.89
C GLU A 192 -23.82 30.71 15.67
N ARG A 193 -23.05 31.70 16.13
CA ARG A 193 -21.59 31.79 15.97
C ARG A 193 -20.80 30.60 16.53
N SER A 194 -21.04 30.13 17.76
CA SER A 194 -20.26 29.03 18.38
C SER A 194 -20.55 27.69 17.74
N ARG A 195 -21.81 27.42 17.38
CA ARG A 195 -22.15 26.24 16.60
C ARG A 195 -21.54 26.36 15.21
N THR A 196 -21.61 27.52 14.54
CA THR A 196 -20.93 27.74 13.25
C THR A 196 -19.43 27.45 13.34
N VAL A 197 -18.76 27.85 14.43
CA VAL A 197 -17.34 27.52 14.69
C VAL A 197 -17.12 26.01 14.77
N VAL A 198 -17.84 25.30 15.64
CA VAL A 198 -17.68 23.83 15.80
C VAL A 198 -17.94 23.09 14.48
N LEU A 199 -18.91 23.56 13.70
CA LEU A 199 -19.27 22.99 12.42
C LEU A 199 -18.23 23.30 11.33
N ALA A 200 -17.60 24.46 11.39
CA ALA A 200 -16.54 24.85 10.46
C ALA A 200 -15.18 24.25 10.85
N THR A 201 -14.98 23.83 12.11
CA THR A 201 -13.71 23.30 12.62
C THR A 201 -13.13 22.17 11.76
N PRO A 202 -13.85 21.09 11.41
CA PRO A 202 -13.28 20.04 10.57
C PRO A 202 -12.82 20.56 9.21
N TYR A 203 -13.60 21.48 8.62
CA TYR A 203 -13.27 22.09 7.32
C TYR A 203 -12.02 22.98 7.42
N TRP A 204 -11.86 23.77 8.49
CA TRP A 204 -10.66 24.57 8.73
C TRP A 204 -9.43 23.72 9.03
N ILE A 205 -9.58 22.63 9.79
CA ILE A 205 -8.50 21.66 10.01
C ILE A 205 -8.06 21.08 8.66
N LEU A 206 -9.00 20.65 7.82
CA LEU A 206 -8.67 20.10 6.50
C LEU A 206 -7.97 21.15 5.61
N ALA A 207 -8.45 22.40 5.60
CA ALA A 207 -7.82 23.48 4.85
C ALA A 207 -6.39 23.76 5.34
N GLY A 208 -6.19 23.80 6.66
CA GLY A 208 -4.87 23.97 7.28
C GLY A 208 -3.92 22.82 6.94
N LEU A 209 -4.40 21.57 6.98
CA LEU A 209 -3.64 20.40 6.55
C LEU A 209 -3.28 20.47 5.07
N CYS A 210 -4.18 20.92 4.20
CA CYS A 210 -3.88 21.13 2.78
C CYS A 210 -2.80 22.20 2.58
N GLY A 211 -2.87 23.32 3.31
CA GLY A 211 -1.85 24.36 3.27
C GLY A 211 -0.48 23.87 3.74
N ALA A 212 -0.44 23.16 4.87
CA ALA A 212 0.79 22.56 5.39
C ALA A 212 1.37 21.52 4.44
N ALA A 213 0.53 20.65 3.87
CA ALA A 213 0.95 19.63 2.91
C ALA A 213 1.47 20.26 1.61
N LEU A 214 0.87 21.34 1.14
CA LEU A 214 1.34 22.07 -0.04
C LEU A 214 2.69 22.74 0.22
N ALA A 215 2.87 23.38 1.38
CA ALA A 215 4.15 23.94 1.79
C ALA A 215 5.24 22.85 1.89
N ALA A 216 4.93 21.71 2.52
CA ALA A 216 5.84 20.56 2.58
C ALA A 216 6.17 20.01 1.18
N SER A 217 5.18 19.95 0.28
CA SER A 217 5.39 19.54 -1.12
C SER A 217 6.30 20.50 -1.86
N ALA A 218 6.14 21.81 -1.67
CA ALA A 218 7.01 22.82 -2.27
C ALA A 218 8.45 22.69 -1.75
N VAL A 219 8.65 22.54 -0.44
CA VAL A 219 9.97 22.29 0.16
C VAL A 219 10.61 21.02 -0.41
N PHE A 220 9.84 19.94 -0.52
CA PHE A 220 10.31 18.67 -1.09
C PHE A 220 10.74 18.81 -2.55
N VAL A 221 9.94 19.48 -3.38
CA VAL A 221 10.25 19.72 -4.80
C VAL A 221 11.48 20.62 -4.95
N ILE A 222 11.56 21.73 -4.20
CA ILE A 222 12.71 22.64 -4.26
C ILE A 222 14.00 21.90 -3.84
N ALA A 223 13.96 21.13 -2.74
CA ALA A 223 15.09 20.33 -2.30
C ALA A 223 15.50 19.30 -3.35
N SER A 224 14.53 18.65 -4.00
CA SER A 224 14.79 17.67 -5.07
C SER A 224 15.42 18.32 -6.31
N LEU A 225 14.91 19.48 -6.74
CA LEU A 225 15.47 20.22 -7.87
C LEU A 225 16.88 20.74 -7.58
N TYR A 226 17.11 21.25 -6.37
CA TYR A 226 18.44 21.65 -5.92
C TYR A 226 19.41 20.47 -5.90
N ALA A 227 18.99 19.31 -5.37
CA ALA A 227 19.79 18.10 -5.39
C ALA A 227 20.10 17.62 -6.81
N LEU A 228 19.11 17.66 -7.71
CA LEU A 228 19.29 17.32 -9.13
C LEU A 228 20.32 18.23 -9.80
N ALA A 229 20.21 19.54 -9.59
CA ALA A 229 21.17 20.52 -10.08
C ALA A 229 22.58 20.32 -9.49
N SER A 230 22.66 19.79 -8.26
CA SER A 230 23.92 19.46 -7.57
C SER A 230 24.48 18.08 -7.96
N GLY A 231 23.90 17.40 -8.94
CA GLY A 231 24.39 16.10 -9.43
C GLY A 231 24.00 14.89 -8.58
N TYR A 232 22.99 15.00 -7.71
CA TYR A 232 22.52 13.85 -6.94
C TYR A 232 21.96 12.76 -7.85
N ALA A 233 22.37 11.51 -7.62
CA ALA A 233 21.83 10.32 -8.29
C ALA A 233 20.33 10.13 -8.03
N LEU A 234 19.91 10.41 -6.81
CA LEU A 234 18.54 10.23 -6.32
C LEU A 234 18.06 11.54 -5.70
N PRO A 235 17.74 12.56 -6.51
CA PRO A 235 17.46 13.91 -6.04
C PRO A 235 16.34 13.96 -5.00
N THR A 236 15.32 13.12 -5.13
CA THR A 236 14.17 13.07 -4.22
C THR A 236 14.50 12.51 -2.83
N THR A 237 15.67 11.90 -2.62
CA THR A 237 16.12 11.42 -1.31
C THR A 237 16.83 12.49 -0.48
N ALA A 238 17.23 13.59 -1.12
CA ALA A 238 18.13 14.56 -0.51
C ALA A 238 17.56 15.19 0.76
N LEU A 239 16.29 15.62 0.73
CA LEU A 239 15.62 16.18 1.92
C LEU A 239 15.62 15.21 3.11
N ILE A 240 15.38 13.92 2.84
CA ILE A 240 15.36 12.86 3.86
C ILE A 240 16.75 12.66 4.47
N ARG A 241 17.81 12.76 3.65
CA ARG A 241 19.20 12.66 4.10
C ARG A 241 19.67 13.90 4.86
N TRP A 242 19.21 15.09 4.48
CA TRP A 242 19.63 16.36 5.09
C TRP A 242 18.88 16.73 6.36
N SER A 243 17.63 16.26 6.53
CA SER A 243 16.77 16.68 7.63
C SER A 243 16.33 15.51 8.50
N PRO A 244 16.67 15.50 9.79
CA PRO A 244 16.14 14.52 10.75
C PRO A 244 14.61 14.52 10.81
N LEU A 245 13.97 15.68 10.64
CA LEU A 245 12.51 15.79 10.59
C LEU A 245 11.93 15.09 9.36
N ALA A 246 12.57 15.22 8.19
CA ALA A 246 12.15 14.52 7.00
C ALA A 246 12.40 13.01 7.10
N LYS A 247 13.51 12.57 7.71
CA LYS A 247 13.75 11.16 8.02
C LYS A 247 12.69 10.60 8.97
N TRP A 248 12.32 11.34 10.02
CA TRP A 248 11.23 10.98 10.91
C TRP A 248 9.88 10.89 10.16
N ALA A 249 9.56 11.87 9.32
CA ALA A 249 8.35 11.87 8.52
C ALA A 249 8.33 10.68 7.55
N ALA A 250 9.46 10.33 6.93
CA ALA A 250 9.61 9.17 6.06
C ALA A 250 9.32 7.87 6.81
N SER A 251 9.86 7.71 8.03
CA SER A 251 9.59 6.53 8.88
C SER A 251 8.13 6.42 9.33
N ASN A 252 7.40 7.54 9.42
CA ASN A 252 6.01 7.58 9.89
C ASN A 252 4.98 7.79 8.79
N GLU A 253 5.39 7.95 7.53
CA GLU A 253 4.49 8.14 6.40
C GLU A 253 3.43 7.03 6.24
N PRO A 254 3.68 5.74 6.55
CA PRO A 254 2.62 4.73 6.53
C PRO A 254 1.39 5.07 7.39
N TYR A 255 1.54 5.97 8.37
CA TYR A 255 0.48 6.44 9.24
C TYR A 255 -0.30 7.66 8.73
N LEU A 256 0.20 8.33 7.68
CA LEU A 256 -0.38 9.54 7.09
C LEU A 256 -1.89 9.43 6.80
N PRO A 257 -2.45 8.29 6.35
CA PRO A 257 -3.87 8.21 6.01
C PRO A 257 -4.81 8.19 7.21
N TYR A 258 -4.37 7.73 8.38
CA TYR A 258 -5.23 7.54 9.54
C TYR A 258 -5.81 8.86 10.10
N PRO A 259 -5.03 9.95 10.21
CA PRO A 259 -5.58 11.27 10.54
C PRO A 259 -6.66 11.72 9.56
N PHE A 260 -6.49 11.48 8.25
CA PHE A 260 -7.50 11.83 7.24
C PHE A 260 -8.78 11.01 7.39
N LEU A 261 -8.68 9.71 7.72
CA LEU A 261 -9.86 8.87 8.00
C LEU A 261 -10.62 9.36 9.25
N MET A 262 -9.90 9.68 10.33
CA MET A 262 -10.52 10.21 11.55
C MET A 262 -11.18 11.56 11.29
N LEU A 263 -10.51 12.45 10.55
CA LEU A 263 -11.05 13.75 10.18
C LEU A 263 -12.29 13.61 9.27
N ALA A 264 -12.28 12.66 8.33
CA ALA A 264 -13.44 12.36 7.50
C ALA A 264 -14.62 11.79 8.30
N GLY A 265 -14.36 10.91 9.26
CA GLY A 265 -15.38 10.40 10.19
C GLY A 265 -15.99 11.51 11.04
N LEU A 266 -15.14 12.36 11.64
CA LEU A 266 -15.57 13.52 12.42
C LEU A 266 -16.38 14.48 11.56
N GLY A 267 -15.86 14.85 10.40
CA GLY A 267 -16.52 15.71 9.42
C GLY A 267 -17.90 15.19 9.02
N ALA A 268 -18.01 13.92 8.64
CA ALA A 268 -19.29 13.29 8.29
C ALA A 268 -20.30 13.35 9.43
N VAL A 269 -19.90 12.98 10.66
CA VAL A 269 -20.76 13.06 11.84
C VAL A 269 -21.23 14.49 12.09
N THR A 270 -20.33 15.48 12.00
CA THR A 270 -20.73 16.90 12.14
C THR A 270 -21.75 17.30 11.09
N THR A 271 -21.54 16.98 9.81
CA THR A 271 -22.48 17.30 8.73
C THR A 271 -23.84 16.59 8.91
N TRP A 272 -23.86 15.35 9.44
CA TRP A 272 -25.10 14.64 9.72
C TRP A 272 -25.94 15.30 10.80
N LEU A 273 -25.29 15.76 11.86
CA LEU A 273 -25.94 16.49 12.95
C LEU A 273 -26.50 17.84 12.47
N ILE A 274 -25.86 18.48 11.47
CA ILE A 274 -26.32 19.75 10.87
C ILE A 274 -27.53 19.57 9.98
N GLY A 275 -27.58 18.50 9.17
CA GLY A 275 -28.56 18.33 8.08
C GLY A 275 -30.05 18.36 8.49
N SER A 276 -30.35 18.56 9.78
CA SER A 276 -31.68 18.88 10.30
C SER A 276 -32.06 20.37 10.19
N ASN A 277 -31.12 21.29 9.91
CA ASN A 277 -31.38 22.73 9.87
C ASN A 277 -31.01 23.37 8.52
N ALA A 278 -32.03 23.72 7.73
CA ALA A 278 -31.90 24.32 6.40
C ALA A 278 -31.07 25.62 6.37
N SER A 279 -31.14 26.45 7.42
CA SER A 279 -30.41 27.73 7.46
C SER A 279 -28.87 27.56 7.43
N ARG A 280 -28.36 26.40 7.84
CA ARG A 280 -26.92 26.11 7.97
C ARG A 280 -26.37 25.30 6.81
N GLN A 281 -27.25 24.82 5.96
CA GLN A 281 -26.90 24.07 4.78
C GLN A 281 -26.05 24.91 3.82
N SER A 282 -26.42 26.16 3.58
CA SER A 282 -25.68 27.09 2.72
C SER A 282 -24.24 27.35 3.19
N GLN A 283 -24.01 27.50 4.49
CA GLN A 283 -22.66 27.65 5.06
C GLN A 283 -21.81 26.40 4.85
N THR A 284 -22.41 25.22 5.03
CA THR A 284 -21.73 23.94 4.83
C THR A 284 -21.35 23.75 3.36
N GLU A 285 -22.27 24.05 2.45
CA GLU A 285 -22.04 24.01 1.00
C GLU A 285 -20.93 25.00 0.57
N SER A 286 -20.88 26.18 1.17
CA SER A 286 -19.82 27.16 0.94
C SER A 286 -18.44 26.63 1.35
N HIS A 287 -18.32 26.03 2.55
CA HIS A 287 -17.07 25.41 3.00
C HIS A 287 -16.66 24.22 2.12
N GLU A 288 -17.62 23.38 1.71
CA GLU A 288 -17.36 22.24 0.81
C GLU A 288 -16.91 22.70 -0.58
N GLU A 289 -17.51 23.75 -1.14
CA GLU A 289 -17.08 24.36 -2.40
C GLU A 289 -15.68 24.98 -2.29
N PHE A 290 -15.39 25.71 -1.22
CA PHE A 290 -14.06 26.25 -0.97
C PHE A 290 -12.99 25.14 -0.94
N LEU A 291 -13.21 24.09 -0.14
CA LEU A 291 -12.26 22.98 -0.03
C LEU A 291 -12.13 22.18 -1.31
N ARG A 292 -13.23 21.97 -2.04
CA ARG A 292 -13.18 21.30 -3.34
C ARG A 292 -12.36 22.11 -4.34
N ARG A 293 -12.52 23.44 -4.40
CA ARG A 293 -11.67 24.30 -5.25
C ARG A 293 -10.21 24.23 -4.83
N LEU A 294 -9.94 24.30 -3.53
CA LEU A 294 -8.58 24.16 -2.99
C LEU A 294 -7.95 22.84 -3.43
N LEU A 295 -8.64 21.72 -3.22
CA LEU A 295 -8.16 20.38 -3.56
C LEU A 295 -8.06 20.12 -5.07
N VAL A 296 -8.87 20.76 -5.91
CA VAL A 296 -8.68 20.70 -7.37
C VAL A 296 -7.32 21.26 -7.77
N TRP A 297 -6.89 22.34 -7.10
CA TRP A 297 -5.61 22.99 -7.39
C TRP A 297 -4.43 22.33 -6.67
N SER A 298 -4.58 22.01 -5.38
CA SER A 298 -3.50 21.49 -4.54
C SER A 298 -3.44 19.96 -4.47
N GLY A 299 -4.50 19.26 -4.88
CA GLY A 299 -4.61 17.80 -4.69
C GLY A 299 -3.52 17.04 -5.44
N PHE A 300 -3.37 17.29 -6.75
CA PHE A 300 -2.34 16.60 -7.54
C PHE A 300 -0.92 16.78 -7.00
N PRO A 301 -0.40 18.01 -6.75
CA PRO A 301 0.96 18.16 -6.24
C PRO A 301 1.14 17.51 -4.87
N ILE A 302 0.15 17.60 -3.97
CA ILE A 302 0.21 16.96 -2.64
C ILE A 302 0.28 15.44 -2.78
N VAL A 303 -0.62 14.83 -3.56
CA VAL A 303 -0.67 13.37 -3.70
C VAL A 303 0.55 12.83 -4.45
N ALA A 304 1.00 13.51 -5.51
CA ALA A 304 2.21 13.13 -6.24
C ALA A 304 3.44 13.20 -5.33
N CYS A 305 3.62 14.29 -4.57
CA CYS A 305 4.72 14.40 -3.62
C CYS A 305 4.64 13.35 -2.51
N ALA A 306 3.44 13.03 -2.00
CA ALA A 306 3.28 11.99 -0.99
C ALA A 306 3.67 10.59 -1.51
N LEU A 307 3.35 10.25 -2.77
CA LEU A 307 3.78 8.99 -3.39
C LEU A 307 5.28 9.00 -3.71
N PHE A 308 5.83 10.13 -4.18
CA PHE A 308 7.27 10.27 -4.41
C PHE A 308 8.06 10.15 -3.11
N PHE A 309 7.58 10.76 -2.04
CA PHE A 309 8.18 10.69 -0.72
C PHE A 309 8.17 9.26 -0.18
N CYS A 310 7.08 8.52 -0.40
CA CYS A 310 6.97 7.09 -0.09
C CYS A 310 8.01 6.23 -0.84
N ILE A 311 8.27 6.52 -2.12
CA ILE A 311 9.30 5.83 -2.90
C ILE A 311 10.70 6.23 -2.39
N SER A 312 10.90 7.54 -2.21
CA SER A 312 12.19 8.13 -1.84
C SER A 312 12.67 7.71 -0.47
N SER A 313 11.76 7.43 0.48
CA SER A 313 12.14 6.88 1.78
C SER A 313 12.82 5.52 1.66
N MET A 314 12.34 4.64 0.76
CA MET A 314 12.98 3.34 0.52
C MET A 314 14.36 3.53 -0.11
N TRP A 315 14.45 4.40 -1.13
CA TRP A 315 15.71 4.75 -1.78
C TRP A 315 16.72 5.42 -0.84
N ALA A 316 16.23 6.08 0.21
CA ALA A 316 17.06 6.75 1.21
C ALA A 316 17.53 5.83 2.33
N GLY A 317 17.27 4.51 2.28
CA GLY A 317 17.70 3.59 3.33
C GLY A 317 16.70 3.43 4.48
N VAL A 318 15.54 4.09 4.42
CA VAL A 318 14.56 4.06 5.52
C VAL A 318 13.74 2.77 5.43
N VAL A 319 14.12 1.80 6.26
CA VAL A 319 13.39 0.55 6.48
C VAL A 319 12.16 0.84 7.33
N ARG A 320 10.97 0.64 6.77
CA ARG A 320 9.70 0.92 7.46
C ARG A 320 8.88 -0.34 7.56
N PRO A 321 8.14 -0.56 8.66
CA PRO A 321 7.15 -1.62 8.70
C PRO A 321 6.29 -1.58 7.44
N SER A 322 5.90 -2.75 6.95
CA SER A 322 4.90 -2.86 5.88
C SER A 322 5.36 -2.40 4.50
N ASP A 323 6.63 -2.04 4.28
CA ASP A 323 7.16 -1.90 2.92
C ASP A 323 7.15 -3.27 2.20
N PRO A 324 7.05 -3.30 0.86
CA PRO A 324 6.98 -4.51 0.04
C PRO A 324 8.33 -5.25 -0.07
N SER A 325 8.99 -5.46 1.07
CA SER A 325 10.34 -5.98 1.20
C SER A 325 10.60 -7.30 0.45
N PRO A 326 9.69 -8.29 0.34
CA PRO A 326 9.95 -9.51 -0.42
C PRO A 326 9.77 -9.37 -1.94
N THR A 327 9.46 -8.18 -2.45
CA THR A 327 9.30 -7.94 -3.90
C THR A 327 10.14 -6.80 -4.42
N ILE A 328 10.63 -5.92 -3.55
CA ILE A 328 11.61 -4.91 -3.93
C ILE A 328 12.50 -4.54 -2.74
N LEU A 329 13.81 -4.70 -2.90
CA LEU A 329 14.82 -4.37 -1.89
C LEU A 329 15.20 -2.89 -2.03
N GLY A 330 15.00 -2.11 -0.97
CA GLY A 330 15.29 -0.68 -0.94
C GLY A 330 14.58 0.16 -2.00
N GLY A 331 13.58 -0.37 -2.71
CA GLY A 331 12.87 0.35 -3.77
C GLY A 331 13.64 0.46 -5.11
N LEU A 332 14.85 -0.10 -5.22
CA LEU A 332 15.68 -0.06 -6.45
C LEU A 332 16.03 -1.43 -7.03
N LEU A 333 15.78 -2.50 -6.27
CA LEU A 333 16.17 -3.85 -6.63
C LEU A 333 14.92 -4.72 -6.64
N PRO A 334 14.23 -4.83 -7.78
CA PRO A 334 13.06 -5.69 -7.86
C PRO A 334 13.49 -7.15 -7.61
N PHE A 335 12.67 -7.89 -6.89
CA PHE A 335 12.91 -9.29 -6.52
C PHE A 335 11.66 -10.13 -6.83
N SER A 336 11.84 -11.44 -7.07
CA SER A 336 10.73 -12.36 -7.37
C SER A 336 9.87 -11.86 -8.55
N ASP A 337 8.53 -11.81 -8.42
CA ASP A 337 7.62 -11.37 -9.48
C ASP A 337 7.99 -10.01 -10.07
N ALA A 338 8.37 -9.06 -9.21
CA ALA A 338 8.71 -7.71 -9.61
C ALA A 338 9.92 -7.71 -10.57
N ASN A 339 10.90 -8.57 -10.27
CA ASN A 339 12.08 -8.76 -11.08
C ASN A 339 11.72 -9.29 -12.47
N GLY A 340 10.95 -10.39 -12.52
CA GLY A 340 10.51 -10.99 -13.78
C GLY A 340 9.74 -10.02 -14.67
N TYR A 341 8.89 -9.17 -14.08
CA TYR A 341 8.15 -8.14 -14.82
C TYR A 341 9.03 -7.00 -15.36
N LEU A 342 10.06 -6.57 -14.62
CA LEU A 342 10.97 -5.53 -15.10
C LEU A 342 11.95 -6.07 -16.14
N ALA A 343 12.55 -7.23 -15.87
CA ALA A 343 13.47 -7.91 -16.78
C ALA A 343 12.80 -8.14 -18.13
N SER A 344 11.56 -8.62 -18.15
CA SER A 344 10.83 -8.84 -19.40
C SER A 344 10.58 -7.55 -20.19
N ALA A 345 10.29 -6.43 -19.54
CA ALA A 345 10.15 -5.14 -20.22
C ALA A 345 11.47 -4.67 -20.84
N GLN A 346 12.61 -4.93 -20.20
CA GLN A 346 13.94 -4.67 -20.78
C GLN A 346 14.25 -5.63 -21.94
N SER A 347 13.94 -6.92 -21.79
CA SER A 347 14.08 -7.91 -22.86
C SER A 347 13.26 -7.54 -24.09
N GLN A 348 12.07 -6.98 -23.93
CA GLN A 348 11.28 -6.52 -25.08
C GLN A 348 11.95 -5.38 -25.82
N VAL A 349 12.55 -4.44 -25.09
CA VAL A 349 13.29 -3.33 -25.71
C VAL A 349 14.54 -3.86 -26.44
N ALA A 350 15.25 -4.82 -25.85
CA ALA A 350 16.48 -5.38 -26.41
C ALA A 350 16.24 -6.35 -27.57
N HIS A 351 15.30 -7.28 -27.42
CA HIS A 351 15.09 -8.45 -28.30
C HIS A 351 13.72 -8.48 -28.97
N GLY A 352 12.86 -7.50 -28.71
CA GLY A 352 11.52 -7.45 -29.30
C GLY A 352 10.54 -8.41 -28.66
N SER A 353 10.98 -9.19 -27.66
CA SER A 353 10.18 -10.23 -27.04
C SER A 353 10.12 -10.14 -25.52
N TRP A 354 8.95 -10.44 -24.97
CA TRP A 354 8.71 -10.69 -23.56
C TRP A 354 8.99 -12.16 -23.24
N SER A 355 9.57 -12.35 -22.06
CA SER A 355 9.62 -13.67 -21.41
C SER A 355 8.22 -14.21 -21.11
N TRP A 356 8.13 -15.55 -21.00
CA TRP A 356 6.91 -16.26 -20.57
C TRP A 356 6.30 -15.67 -19.29
N PHE A 357 7.15 -15.18 -18.38
CA PHE A 357 6.71 -14.59 -17.12
C PHE A 357 5.79 -13.37 -17.32
N ALA A 358 6.12 -12.45 -18.24
CA ALA A 358 5.28 -11.29 -18.51
C ALA A 358 4.06 -11.63 -19.37
N LEU A 359 4.14 -12.70 -20.17
CA LEU A 359 3.03 -13.21 -21.00
C LEU A 359 1.87 -13.75 -20.17
N ARG A 360 2.09 -14.02 -18.87
CA ARG A 360 1.01 -14.28 -17.90
C ARG A 360 0.05 -13.09 -17.77
N ARG A 361 0.53 -11.85 -17.97
CA ARG A 361 -0.22 -10.59 -17.84
C ARG A 361 0.17 -9.59 -18.95
N PRO A 362 -0.21 -9.84 -20.22
CA PRO A 362 0.28 -9.08 -21.37
C PRO A 362 -0.03 -7.59 -21.33
N LEU A 363 -1.24 -7.21 -20.90
CA LEU A 363 -1.58 -5.79 -20.74
C LEU A 363 -0.70 -5.07 -19.72
N ALA A 364 -0.34 -5.73 -18.62
CA ALA A 364 0.58 -5.16 -17.64
C ALA A 364 2.01 -5.08 -18.18
N ALA A 365 2.44 -6.06 -18.97
CA ALA A 365 3.73 -6.06 -19.65
C ALA A 365 3.83 -4.88 -20.65
N ALA A 366 2.79 -4.68 -21.47
CA ALA A 366 2.72 -3.56 -22.41
C ALA A 366 2.75 -2.21 -21.71
N PHE A 367 1.91 -2.04 -20.67
CA PHE A 367 1.89 -0.81 -19.90
C PHE A 367 3.25 -0.53 -19.26
N ARG A 368 3.89 -1.53 -18.67
CA ARG A 368 5.22 -1.35 -18.08
C ARG A 368 6.31 -1.04 -19.09
N SER A 369 6.27 -1.67 -20.27
CA SER A 369 7.21 -1.37 -21.35
C SER A 369 7.09 0.09 -21.79
N VAL A 370 5.86 0.61 -21.93
CA VAL A 370 5.62 2.03 -22.23
C VAL A 370 6.17 2.95 -21.13
N LEU A 371 5.93 2.65 -19.85
CA LEU A 371 6.47 3.45 -18.74
C LEU A 371 7.99 3.42 -18.69
N LEU A 372 8.59 2.25 -18.92
CA LEU A 372 10.04 2.08 -18.90
C LEU A 372 10.69 2.86 -20.05
N ILE A 373 10.10 2.82 -21.25
CA ILE A 373 10.53 3.58 -22.42
C ILE A 373 10.45 5.08 -22.16
N PHE A 374 9.32 5.59 -21.66
CA PHE A 374 9.19 7.01 -21.31
C PHE A 374 10.07 7.42 -20.12
N GLY A 375 10.40 6.47 -19.25
CA GLY A 375 11.42 6.60 -18.20
C GLY A 375 12.85 6.50 -18.71
N ASN A 376 13.08 6.54 -20.02
CA ASN A 376 14.40 6.40 -20.65
C ASN A 376 15.16 5.16 -20.16
N LEU A 377 14.44 4.04 -20.06
CA LEU A 377 14.92 2.73 -19.61
C LEU A 377 15.51 2.71 -18.19
N SER A 378 15.21 3.73 -17.38
CA SER A 378 15.60 3.82 -15.97
C SER A 378 14.43 3.45 -15.06
N LEU A 379 14.68 2.52 -14.13
CA LEU A 379 13.69 2.09 -13.14
C LEU A 379 13.17 3.26 -12.31
N GLN A 380 14.06 4.15 -11.87
CA GLN A 380 13.72 5.29 -11.02
C GLN A 380 12.73 6.24 -11.72
N HIS A 381 13.03 6.60 -12.97
CA HIS A 381 12.15 7.47 -13.76
C HIS A 381 10.82 6.78 -14.08
N MET A 382 10.84 5.49 -14.39
CA MET A 382 9.62 4.69 -14.59
C MET A 382 8.73 4.70 -13.34
N LEU A 383 9.30 4.51 -12.14
CA LEU A 383 8.54 4.53 -10.88
C LEU A 383 7.98 5.92 -10.55
N ILE A 384 8.72 6.99 -10.87
CA ILE A 384 8.22 8.38 -10.77
C ILE A 384 7.03 8.60 -11.70
N LEU A 385 7.12 8.17 -12.97
CA LEU A 385 6.01 8.25 -13.92
C LEU A 385 4.79 7.43 -13.44
N GLN A 386 5.02 6.22 -12.93
CA GLN A 386 3.97 5.37 -12.34
C GLN A 386 3.27 6.09 -11.17
N ALA A 387 4.03 6.70 -10.26
CA ALA A 387 3.49 7.47 -9.14
C ALA A 387 2.71 8.71 -9.60
N CYS A 388 3.16 9.43 -10.65
CA CYS A 388 2.40 10.54 -11.24
C CYS A 388 1.05 10.09 -11.80
N LEU A 389 1.04 9.02 -12.59
CA LEU A 389 -0.19 8.49 -13.18
C LEU A 389 -1.17 8.04 -12.11
N LEU A 390 -0.67 7.34 -11.08
CA LEU A 390 -1.48 6.89 -9.97
C LEU A 390 -2.02 8.08 -9.15
N ALA A 391 -1.20 9.09 -8.87
CA ALA A 391 -1.63 10.32 -8.21
C ALA A 391 -2.74 11.03 -8.99
N GLY A 392 -2.59 11.15 -10.31
CA GLY A 392 -3.61 11.72 -11.19
C GLY A 392 -4.92 10.94 -11.13
N ALA A 393 -4.86 9.61 -11.20
CA ALA A 393 -6.05 8.75 -11.11
C ALA A 393 -6.73 8.83 -9.74
N ILE A 394 -5.96 8.83 -8.64
CA ILE A 394 -6.48 9.03 -7.27
C ILE A 394 -7.17 10.39 -7.16
N CYS A 395 -6.54 11.47 -7.63
CA CYS A 395 -7.13 12.81 -7.57
C CYS A 395 -8.40 12.92 -8.41
N PHE A 396 -8.43 12.32 -9.59
CA PHE A 396 -9.59 12.34 -10.47
C PHE A 396 -10.78 11.58 -9.86
N ALA A 397 -10.54 10.38 -9.33
CA ALA A 397 -11.54 9.60 -8.61
C ALA A 397 -12.03 10.34 -7.35
N THR A 398 -11.12 10.84 -6.53
CA THR A 398 -11.42 11.57 -5.29
C THR A 398 -12.28 12.80 -5.58
N HIS A 399 -11.92 13.61 -6.57
CA HIS A 399 -12.68 14.79 -6.96
C HIS A 399 -14.09 14.44 -7.45
N ALA A 400 -14.23 13.37 -8.24
CA ALA A 400 -15.53 12.91 -8.70
C ALA A 400 -16.42 12.47 -7.52
N ILE A 401 -15.84 11.78 -6.52
CA ILE A 401 -16.55 11.39 -5.30
C ILE A 401 -16.93 12.60 -4.46
N MET A 402 -16.04 13.61 -4.34
CA MET A 402 -16.34 14.85 -3.62
C MET A 402 -17.52 15.58 -4.24
N LYS A 403 -17.61 15.62 -5.57
CA LYS A 403 -18.76 16.17 -6.29
C LYS A 403 -20.03 15.35 -6.11
N TRP A 404 -19.91 14.03 -6.03
CA TRP A 404 -21.05 13.12 -5.94
C TRP A 404 -21.64 13.02 -4.53
N ARG A 405 -20.78 12.97 -3.49
CA ARG A 405 -21.16 12.57 -2.12
C ARG A 405 -20.59 13.47 -1.03
N GLY A 406 -19.95 14.57 -1.41
CA GLY A 406 -19.38 15.54 -0.49
C GLY A 406 -17.92 15.28 -0.12
N ILE A 407 -17.32 16.29 0.50
CA ILE A 407 -15.88 16.34 0.78
C ILE A 407 -15.39 15.15 1.62
N TRP A 408 -16.15 14.74 2.63
CA TRP A 408 -15.75 13.74 3.61
C TRP A 408 -15.67 12.33 3.02
N ALA A 409 -16.61 11.96 2.15
CA ALA A 409 -16.52 10.72 1.37
C ALA A 409 -15.29 10.73 0.45
N GLY A 410 -14.99 11.87 -0.18
CA GLY A 410 -13.78 12.02 -0.99
C GLY A 410 -12.49 11.85 -0.19
N ILE A 411 -12.36 12.50 0.96
CA ILE A 411 -11.17 12.38 1.83
C ILE A 411 -11.01 10.96 2.38
N ALA A 412 -12.11 10.31 2.78
CA ALA A 412 -12.09 8.92 3.22
C ALA A 412 -11.61 7.98 2.10
N PHE A 413 -12.14 8.16 0.90
CA PHE A 413 -11.71 7.40 -0.27
C PHE A 413 -10.24 7.62 -0.58
N PHE A 414 -9.77 8.88 -0.58
CA PHE A 414 -8.36 9.22 -0.78
C PHE A 414 -7.47 8.48 0.22
N ALA A 415 -7.83 8.51 1.50
CA ALA A 415 -7.05 7.86 2.55
C ALA A 415 -7.00 6.33 2.34
N LEU A 416 -8.13 5.67 2.07
CA LEU A 416 -8.18 4.23 1.79
C LEU A 416 -7.39 3.86 0.52
N ALA A 417 -7.52 4.65 -0.55
CA ALA A 417 -6.78 4.45 -1.78
C ALA A 417 -5.27 4.62 -1.58
N TYR A 418 -4.85 5.60 -0.77
CA TYR A 418 -3.45 5.81 -0.42
C TYR A 418 -2.91 4.67 0.44
N ILE A 419 -3.62 4.23 1.49
CA ILE A 419 -3.24 3.10 2.35
C ILE A 419 -2.85 1.88 1.50
N TYR A 420 -3.68 1.56 0.50
CA TYR A 420 -3.41 0.43 -0.37
C TYR A 420 -2.34 0.74 -1.43
N GLY A 421 -2.45 1.91 -2.09
CA GLY A 421 -1.56 2.32 -3.18
C GLY A 421 -0.09 2.49 -2.75
N ARG A 422 0.17 3.00 -1.54
CA ARG A 422 1.53 3.24 -1.02
C ARG A 422 2.37 1.97 -0.95
N TYR A 423 1.74 0.81 -0.72
CA TYR A 423 2.44 -0.46 -0.64
C TYR A 423 2.99 -0.89 -2.00
N PHE A 424 2.23 -0.66 -3.08
CA PHE A 424 2.55 -1.18 -4.41
C PHE A 424 3.23 -0.17 -5.33
N VAL A 425 3.06 1.13 -5.08
CA VAL A 425 3.66 2.19 -5.92
C VAL A 425 5.18 2.10 -6.09
N PRO A 426 6.01 1.69 -5.10
CA PRO A 426 7.45 1.56 -5.31
C PRO A 426 7.83 0.29 -6.09
N THR A 427 6.89 -0.62 -6.38
CA THR A 427 7.18 -1.92 -6.99
C THR A 427 7.00 -1.89 -8.52
N THR A 428 7.61 -2.85 -9.19
CA THR A 428 7.36 -3.16 -10.61
C THR A 428 6.31 -4.27 -10.79
N LEU A 429 5.52 -4.54 -9.75
CA LEU A 429 4.41 -5.48 -9.83
C LEU A 429 3.28 -4.93 -10.73
N THR A 430 2.22 -5.71 -10.92
CA THR A 430 1.08 -5.35 -11.79
C THR A 430 -0.03 -4.58 -11.07
N GLU A 431 0.00 -4.63 -9.74
CA GLU A 431 -0.93 -4.02 -8.80
C GLU A 431 -1.07 -2.51 -9.02
N PRO A 432 0.01 -1.69 -9.11
CA PRO A 432 -0.14 -0.25 -9.34
C PRO A 432 -0.80 0.07 -10.68
N LEU A 433 -0.57 -0.77 -11.70
CA LEU A 433 -1.14 -0.62 -13.04
C LEU A 433 -2.63 -1.00 -13.06
N GLY A 434 -3.01 -2.07 -12.35
CA GLY A 434 -4.42 -2.44 -12.16
C GLY A 434 -5.19 -1.38 -11.34
N LEU A 435 -4.56 -0.85 -10.29
CA LEU A 435 -5.11 0.24 -9.48
C LEU A 435 -5.38 1.49 -10.31
N PHE A 436 -4.45 1.88 -11.19
CA PHE A 436 -4.64 3.03 -12.09
C PHE A 436 -5.94 2.92 -12.90
N TRP A 437 -6.18 1.77 -13.55
CA TRP A 437 -7.38 1.56 -14.35
C TRP A 437 -8.67 1.54 -13.51
N ALA A 438 -8.63 0.90 -12.35
CA ALA A 438 -9.77 0.82 -11.44
C ALA A 438 -10.12 2.20 -10.83
N LEU A 439 -9.12 3.04 -10.56
CA LEU A 439 -9.34 4.42 -10.12
C LEU A 439 -9.94 5.27 -11.24
N LEU A 440 -9.44 5.15 -12.47
CA LEU A 440 -9.97 5.88 -13.62
C LEU A 440 -11.43 5.50 -13.94
N SER A 441 -11.89 4.28 -13.64
CA SER A 441 -13.28 3.89 -13.93
C SER A 441 -14.31 4.55 -13.00
N ILE A 442 -13.91 4.95 -11.79
CA ILE A 442 -14.81 5.52 -10.77
C ILE A 442 -15.58 6.74 -11.30
N PRO A 443 -14.96 7.82 -11.80
CA PRO A 443 -15.69 8.99 -12.29
C PRO A 443 -16.73 8.66 -13.38
N PHE A 444 -16.48 7.65 -14.20
CA PHE A 444 -17.42 7.23 -15.24
C PHE A 444 -18.59 6.41 -14.67
N PHE A 445 -18.38 5.57 -13.65
CA PHE A 445 -19.49 4.95 -12.93
C PHE A 445 -20.35 5.99 -12.22
N LEU A 446 -19.74 6.97 -11.54
CA LEU A 446 -20.50 8.03 -10.86
C LEU A 446 -21.36 8.81 -11.86
N LYS A 447 -20.76 9.17 -13.00
CA LYS A 447 -21.50 9.78 -14.11
C LYS A 447 -22.65 8.89 -14.63
N ALA A 448 -22.43 7.58 -14.72
CA ALA A 448 -23.45 6.64 -15.13
C ALA A 448 -24.61 6.57 -14.11
N PHE A 449 -24.34 6.67 -12.81
CA PHE A 449 -25.36 6.70 -11.76
C PHE A 449 -26.17 8.01 -11.77
N ASP A 450 -25.50 9.13 -12.01
CA ASP A 450 -26.12 10.45 -12.01
C ASP A 450 -26.99 10.67 -13.25
N ASP A 451 -26.39 10.54 -14.44
CA ASP A 451 -27.01 10.91 -15.71
C ASP A 451 -27.77 9.75 -16.37
N ARG A 452 -27.67 8.53 -15.83
CA ARG A 452 -28.03 7.29 -16.55
C ARG A 452 -27.37 7.20 -17.94
N SER A 453 -26.14 7.72 -18.04
CA SER A 453 -25.38 7.74 -19.30
C SER A 453 -24.82 6.37 -19.64
N VAL A 454 -25.36 5.75 -20.70
CA VAL A 454 -24.87 4.46 -21.23
C VAL A 454 -23.41 4.55 -21.65
N SER A 455 -23.01 5.64 -22.30
CA SER A 455 -21.62 5.80 -22.77
C SER A 455 -20.63 5.89 -21.62
N ALA A 456 -20.98 6.59 -20.54
CA ALA A 456 -20.16 6.62 -19.34
C ALA A 456 -20.05 5.22 -18.72
N ALA A 457 -21.18 4.49 -18.63
CA ALA A 457 -21.22 3.14 -18.09
C ALA A 457 -20.35 2.16 -18.90
N LEU A 458 -20.38 2.25 -20.24
CA LEU A 458 -19.53 1.46 -21.14
C LEU A 458 -18.04 1.77 -20.99
N VAL A 459 -17.66 3.04 -20.84
CA VAL A 459 -16.26 3.43 -20.59
C VAL A 459 -15.79 2.94 -19.23
N ALA A 460 -16.63 3.07 -18.19
CA ALA A 460 -16.34 2.55 -16.86
C ALA A 460 -16.12 1.03 -16.87
N PHE A 461 -16.97 0.32 -17.61
CA PHE A 461 -16.84 -1.12 -17.82
C PHE A 461 -15.54 -1.46 -18.55
N ALA A 462 -15.22 -0.79 -19.66
CA ALA A 462 -13.96 -1.00 -20.39
C ALA A 462 -12.73 -0.82 -19.48
N MET A 463 -12.69 0.25 -18.69
CA MET A 463 -11.59 0.51 -17.74
C MET A 463 -11.53 -0.54 -16.63
N THR A 464 -12.68 -1.02 -16.14
CA THR A 464 -12.72 -2.09 -15.12
C THR A 464 -12.27 -3.44 -15.70
N THR A 465 -12.65 -3.76 -16.93
CA THR A 465 -12.15 -4.94 -17.65
C THR A 465 -10.64 -4.83 -17.87
N MET A 466 -10.13 -3.66 -18.30
CA MET A 466 -8.69 -3.40 -18.41
C MET A 466 -7.97 -3.57 -17.07
N ALA A 467 -8.54 -3.08 -15.96
CA ALA A 467 -7.98 -3.24 -14.62
C ALA A 467 -7.84 -4.72 -14.25
N LEU A 468 -8.92 -5.49 -14.42
CA LEU A 468 -8.97 -6.92 -14.09
C LEU A 468 -8.13 -7.77 -15.05
N MET A 469 -7.92 -7.37 -16.30
CA MET A 469 -6.99 -8.07 -17.21
C MET A 469 -5.52 -7.69 -16.96
N THR A 470 -5.25 -6.46 -16.50
CA THR A 470 -3.91 -6.01 -16.11
C THR A 470 -3.46 -6.70 -14.82
N ARG A 471 -4.36 -6.76 -13.83
CA ARG A 471 -4.17 -7.51 -12.58
C ARG A 471 -5.45 -8.28 -12.29
N MET A 472 -5.42 -9.58 -12.58
CA MET A 472 -6.51 -10.49 -12.25
C MET A 472 -6.82 -10.42 -10.76
N GLY A 473 -8.08 -10.09 -10.47
CA GLY A 473 -8.67 -10.00 -9.15
C GLY A 473 -10.08 -10.56 -9.18
N SER A 474 -11.10 -9.77 -8.88
CA SER A 474 -12.49 -10.26 -8.92
C SER A 474 -13.02 -10.49 -10.34
N MET A 475 -12.57 -11.56 -11.00
CA MET A 475 -12.88 -11.83 -12.41
C MET A 475 -14.38 -11.97 -12.71
N PHE A 476 -15.18 -12.44 -11.74
CA PHE A 476 -16.64 -12.49 -11.89
C PHE A 476 -17.30 -11.10 -11.92
N THR A 477 -16.57 -10.03 -11.56
CA THR A 477 -17.07 -8.66 -11.71
C THR A 477 -17.33 -8.29 -13.17
N ILE A 478 -16.59 -8.85 -14.13
CA ILE A 478 -16.81 -8.58 -15.56
C ILE A 478 -18.21 -9.05 -16.01
N PRO A 479 -18.58 -10.35 -15.89
CA PRO A 479 -19.91 -10.78 -16.28
C PRO A 479 -21.01 -10.13 -15.42
N ALA A 480 -20.77 -9.89 -14.13
CA ALA A 480 -21.74 -9.21 -13.26
C ALA A 480 -22.04 -7.78 -13.74
N LEU A 481 -21.02 -7.00 -14.10
CA LEU A 481 -21.19 -5.65 -14.64
C LEU A 481 -21.82 -5.65 -16.03
N LEU A 482 -21.51 -6.62 -16.89
CA LEU A 482 -22.18 -6.76 -18.18
C LEU A 482 -23.68 -6.97 -18.01
N VAL A 483 -24.08 -7.89 -17.13
CA VAL A 483 -25.50 -8.14 -16.80
C VAL A 483 -26.14 -6.88 -16.22
N TRP A 484 -25.45 -6.20 -15.29
CA TRP A 484 -25.91 -4.94 -14.70
C TRP A 484 -26.15 -3.86 -15.78
N LEU A 485 -25.22 -3.67 -16.72
CA LEU A 485 -25.34 -2.69 -17.81
C LEU A 485 -26.57 -2.96 -18.67
N VAL A 486 -26.72 -4.19 -19.14
CA VAL A 486 -27.83 -4.58 -20.02
C VAL A 486 -29.16 -4.40 -19.28
N TRP A 487 -29.22 -4.82 -18.02
CA TRP A 487 -30.45 -4.78 -17.24
C TRP A 487 -30.85 -3.35 -16.86
N GLN A 488 -29.92 -2.53 -16.35
CA GLN A 488 -30.24 -1.22 -15.79
C GLN A 488 -30.42 -0.13 -16.85
N PHE A 489 -29.71 -0.22 -17.98
CA PHE A 489 -29.74 0.82 -19.01
C PHE A 489 -30.59 0.45 -20.24
N GLY A 490 -30.93 -0.83 -20.43
CA GLY A 490 -31.71 -1.30 -21.57
C GLY A 490 -33.22 -1.16 -21.38
N ARG A 491 -33.83 -0.11 -21.96
CA ARG A 491 -35.29 0.04 -22.06
C ARG A 491 -35.84 -0.75 -23.26
N GLY A 492 -36.35 -1.95 -22.99
CA GLY A 492 -36.88 -2.87 -24.02
C GLY A 492 -35.81 -3.73 -24.70
N ALA A 493 -36.25 -4.75 -25.46
CA ALA A 493 -35.37 -5.77 -26.03
C ALA A 493 -34.28 -5.20 -26.96
N LYS A 494 -34.63 -4.24 -27.84
CA LYS A 494 -33.69 -3.62 -28.78
C LYS A 494 -32.57 -2.85 -28.08
N ALA A 495 -32.89 -2.09 -27.03
CA ALA A 495 -31.88 -1.35 -26.26
C ALA A 495 -30.97 -2.30 -25.47
N LYS A 496 -31.56 -3.33 -24.83
CA LYS A 496 -30.82 -4.40 -24.15
C LYS A 496 -29.83 -5.09 -25.10
N LEU A 497 -30.28 -5.45 -26.30
CA LEU A 497 -29.44 -6.06 -27.33
C LEU A 497 -28.29 -5.14 -27.77
N ARG A 498 -28.57 -3.85 -28.03
CA ARG A 498 -27.53 -2.87 -28.40
C ARG A 498 -26.47 -2.69 -27.31
N ILE A 499 -26.89 -2.55 -26.05
CA ILE A 499 -25.98 -2.39 -24.91
C ILE A 499 -25.19 -3.69 -24.69
N GLY A 500 -25.86 -4.84 -24.80
CA GLY A 500 -25.23 -6.16 -24.72
C GLY A 500 -24.16 -6.33 -25.79
N LEU A 501 -24.48 -6.04 -27.05
CA LEU A 501 -23.54 -6.10 -28.16
C LEU A 501 -22.35 -5.14 -27.94
N ALA A 502 -22.61 -3.89 -27.57
CA ALA A 502 -21.54 -2.92 -27.29
C ALA A 502 -20.62 -3.37 -26.13
N SER A 503 -21.20 -3.88 -25.04
CA SER A 503 -20.44 -4.38 -23.89
C SER A 503 -19.62 -5.63 -24.26
N SER A 504 -20.20 -6.54 -25.03
CA SER A 504 -19.49 -7.71 -25.56
C SER A 504 -18.37 -7.31 -26.52
N CYS A 505 -18.58 -6.32 -27.39
CA CYS A 505 -17.52 -5.80 -28.26
C CYS A 505 -16.37 -5.19 -27.46
N ILE A 506 -16.65 -4.46 -26.37
CA ILE A 506 -15.62 -3.94 -25.45
C ILE A 506 -14.86 -5.09 -24.80
N LEU A 507 -15.57 -6.08 -24.26
CA LEU A 507 -14.94 -7.24 -23.63
C LEU A 507 -14.05 -7.98 -24.63
N LEU A 508 -14.56 -8.27 -25.83
CA LEU A 508 -13.81 -8.90 -26.92
C LEU A 508 -12.64 -8.02 -27.40
N GLY A 509 -12.77 -6.71 -27.39
CA GLY A 509 -11.69 -5.78 -27.73
C GLY A 509 -10.55 -5.82 -26.72
N VAL A 510 -10.87 -5.82 -25.42
CA VAL A 510 -9.86 -5.93 -24.35
C VAL A 510 -9.21 -7.31 -24.33
N LEU A 511 -10.00 -8.39 -24.46
CA LEU A 511 -9.49 -9.75 -24.58
C LEU A 511 -8.64 -9.92 -25.85
N GLY A 512 -9.10 -9.37 -26.97
CA GLY A 512 -8.40 -9.36 -28.25
C GLY A 512 -7.05 -8.67 -28.13
N LEU A 513 -7.00 -7.48 -27.53
CA LEU A 513 -5.73 -6.80 -27.24
C LEU A 513 -4.82 -7.66 -26.35
N ASN A 514 -5.36 -8.24 -25.28
CA ASN A 514 -4.62 -9.11 -24.38
C ASN A 514 -4.12 -10.40 -25.06
N SER A 515 -4.76 -10.87 -26.14
CA SER A 515 -4.33 -12.01 -26.96
C SER A 515 -3.40 -11.63 -28.12
N VAL A 516 -3.51 -10.41 -28.66
CA VAL A 516 -2.63 -9.91 -29.73
C VAL A 516 -1.24 -9.60 -29.17
N LEU A 517 -1.17 -9.02 -27.98
CA LEU A 517 0.11 -8.63 -27.36
C LEU A 517 1.10 -9.82 -27.21
N PRO A 518 0.70 -11.00 -26.72
CA PRO A 518 1.57 -12.20 -26.73
C PRO A 518 2.00 -12.68 -28.10
N ARG A 519 1.16 -12.50 -29.14
CA ARG A 519 1.54 -12.88 -30.50
C ARG A 519 2.53 -11.89 -31.11
N ALA A 520 2.39 -10.61 -30.76
CA ALA A 520 3.28 -9.55 -31.24
C ALA A 520 4.64 -9.62 -30.55
N TYR A 521 4.68 -10.00 -29.28
CA TYR A 521 5.87 -9.86 -28.42
C TYR A 521 6.28 -11.16 -27.71
N GLY A 522 5.72 -12.32 -28.00
CA GLY A 522 6.07 -13.55 -27.29
C GLY A 522 7.38 -14.15 -27.78
N ALA A 523 8.31 -14.47 -26.86
CA ALA A 523 9.50 -15.26 -27.16
C ALA A 523 9.14 -16.75 -27.39
N GLY A 524 8.53 -17.05 -28.55
CA GLY A 524 8.28 -18.43 -29.01
C GLY A 524 6.93 -19.06 -28.64
N SER A 525 6.64 -20.21 -29.26
CA SER A 525 5.45 -21.04 -29.04
C SER A 525 5.58 -21.82 -27.73
N GLY A 526 4.73 -21.55 -26.74
CA GLY A 526 4.68 -22.34 -25.50
C GLY A 526 4.39 -21.53 -24.22
N SER A 527 4.19 -20.23 -24.32
CA SER A 527 3.71 -19.40 -23.22
C SER A 527 2.18 -19.30 -23.25
N THR A 528 1.55 -19.40 -22.07
CA THR A 528 0.10 -19.31 -21.94
C THR A 528 -0.30 -18.06 -21.17
N THR A 529 -1.18 -17.26 -21.76
CA THR A 529 -1.82 -16.16 -21.02
C THR A 529 -2.58 -16.74 -19.84
N THR A 530 -2.48 -16.09 -18.68
CA THR A 530 -3.17 -16.50 -17.43
C THR A 530 -2.75 -17.87 -16.85
N GLY A 531 -1.57 -18.39 -17.18
CA GLY A 531 -1.08 -19.69 -16.68
C GLY A 531 -1.07 -19.86 -15.15
N ASN A 532 -0.96 -18.75 -14.39
CA ASN A 532 -1.00 -18.79 -12.92
C ASN A 532 -2.26 -19.44 -12.34
N PHE A 533 -3.40 -19.33 -13.02
CA PHE A 533 -4.66 -19.87 -12.49
C PHE A 533 -4.67 -21.41 -12.46
N ALA A 534 -3.87 -22.09 -13.29
CA ALA A 534 -3.78 -23.54 -13.27
C ALA A 534 -3.21 -24.07 -11.94
N TYR A 535 -2.22 -23.36 -11.37
CA TYR A 535 -1.65 -23.68 -10.06
C TYR A 535 -2.68 -23.54 -8.94
N VAL A 536 -3.38 -22.40 -8.93
CA VAL A 536 -4.46 -22.09 -7.96
C VAL A 536 -5.54 -23.16 -8.02
N LEU A 537 -6.05 -23.47 -9.23
CA LEU A 537 -7.13 -24.44 -9.40
C LEU A 537 -6.68 -25.86 -9.01
N CYS A 538 -5.44 -26.25 -9.33
CA CYS A 538 -4.93 -27.55 -8.90
C CYS A 538 -4.74 -27.61 -7.38
N GLY A 539 -4.17 -26.57 -6.76
CA GLY A 539 -4.04 -26.47 -5.30
C GLY A 539 -5.38 -26.61 -4.58
N LEU A 540 -6.39 -25.86 -5.06
CA LEU A 540 -7.78 -25.96 -4.58
C LEU A 540 -8.33 -27.38 -4.65
N SER A 541 -8.09 -28.09 -5.74
CA SER A 541 -8.64 -29.43 -5.97
C SER A 541 -8.15 -30.50 -4.98
N ILE A 542 -7.01 -30.26 -4.32
CA ILE A 542 -6.42 -31.17 -3.30
C ILE A 542 -6.41 -30.55 -1.91
N GLY A 543 -7.02 -29.39 -1.74
CA GLY A 543 -7.06 -28.74 -0.44
C GLY A 543 -5.73 -28.15 -0.01
N THR A 544 -4.98 -27.51 -0.91
CA THR A 544 -3.67 -26.90 -0.62
C THR A 544 -3.52 -25.53 -1.30
N THR A 545 -2.38 -24.88 -1.11
CA THR A 545 -1.95 -23.67 -1.82
C THR A 545 -1.47 -23.95 -3.24
N TRP A 546 -1.19 -22.89 -4.01
CA TRP A 546 -0.74 -22.95 -5.41
C TRP A 546 0.48 -23.86 -5.66
N ASP A 547 1.36 -24.06 -4.68
CA ASP A 547 2.54 -24.92 -4.75
C ASP A 547 2.28 -26.39 -4.35
N GLY A 548 1.16 -26.66 -3.67
CA GLY A 548 0.86 -28.00 -3.13
C GLY A 548 0.66 -29.05 -4.22
N CYS A 549 0.06 -28.68 -5.34
CA CYS A 549 -0.13 -29.59 -6.46
C CYS A 549 1.20 -29.99 -7.12
N LEU A 550 2.16 -29.06 -7.26
CA LEU A 550 3.50 -29.38 -7.77
C LEU A 550 4.22 -30.35 -6.82
N LYS A 551 4.13 -30.11 -5.51
CA LYS A 551 4.71 -30.99 -4.48
C LYS A 551 4.10 -32.40 -4.54
N LYS A 552 2.78 -32.50 -4.73
CA LYS A 552 2.07 -33.78 -4.89
C LYS A 552 2.54 -34.52 -6.14
N LEU A 553 2.55 -33.87 -7.30
CA LEU A 553 2.98 -34.48 -8.57
C LEU A 553 4.45 -34.94 -8.53
N ALA A 554 5.32 -34.15 -7.89
CA ALA A 554 6.71 -34.54 -7.66
C ALA A 554 6.82 -35.79 -6.76
N ALA A 555 6.04 -35.87 -5.68
CA ALA A 555 5.99 -37.03 -4.80
C ALA A 555 5.44 -38.29 -5.50
N GLU A 556 4.54 -38.13 -6.45
CA GLU A 556 3.98 -39.21 -7.27
C GLU A 556 4.89 -39.62 -8.46
N SER A 557 6.14 -39.14 -8.51
CA SER A 557 7.07 -39.39 -9.61
C SER A 557 6.55 -38.96 -11.00
N THR A 558 5.64 -37.98 -11.02
CA THR A 558 5.16 -37.33 -12.25
C THR A 558 5.49 -35.82 -12.22
N PRO A 559 6.76 -35.44 -11.94
CA PRO A 559 7.13 -34.05 -11.83
C PRO A 559 6.78 -33.32 -13.12
N VAL A 560 6.37 -32.07 -12.98
CA VAL A 560 6.03 -31.26 -14.14
C VAL A 560 7.31 -30.90 -14.88
N VAL A 561 7.45 -31.40 -16.11
CA VAL A 561 8.60 -31.16 -16.98
C VAL A 561 8.11 -30.63 -18.32
N GLY A 562 8.83 -29.65 -18.88
CA GLY A 562 8.58 -29.12 -20.23
C GLY A 562 8.23 -27.63 -20.24
N THR A 563 7.54 -27.21 -21.30
CA THR A 563 7.12 -25.82 -21.50
C THR A 563 6.06 -25.39 -20.49
N GLU A 564 5.90 -24.08 -20.28
CA GLU A 564 4.84 -23.56 -19.41
C GLU A 564 3.45 -24.04 -19.86
N GLU A 565 3.21 -24.12 -21.17
CA GLU A 565 1.98 -24.69 -21.71
C GLU A 565 1.76 -26.16 -21.31
N ALA A 566 2.79 -27.00 -21.42
CA ALA A 566 2.69 -28.41 -21.02
C ALA A 566 2.39 -28.52 -19.51
N MET A 567 3.07 -27.72 -18.69
CA MET A 567 2.82 -27.61 -17.26
C MET A 567 1.38 -27.19 -16.94
N VAL A 568 0.89 -26.13 -17.57
CA VAL A 568 -0.48 -25.63 -17.38
C VAL A 568 -1.51 -26.69 -17.75
N ARG A 569 -1.32 -27.39 -18.87
CA ARG A 569 -2.18 -28.51 -19.27
C ARG A 569 -2.16 -29.65 -18.26
N GLN A 570 -0.98 -30.02 -17.74
CA GLN A 570 -0.83 -31.06 -16.72
C GLN A 570 -1.54 -30.67 -15.42
N LEU A 571 -1.36 -29.44 -14.95
CA LEU A 571 -2.00 -28.93 -13.74
C LEU A 571 -3.52 -28.89 -13.87
N TYR A 572 -4.07 -28.46 -15.01
CA TYR A 572 -5.51 -28.52 -15.25
C TYR A 572 -6.04 -29.95 -15.28
N SER A 573 -5.31 -30.87 -15.91
CA SER A 573 -5.68 -32.29 -15.96
C SER A 573 -5.67 -32.93 -14.56
N ALA A 574 -4.64 -32.60 -13.76
CA ALA A 574 -4.56 -33.02 -12.36
C ALA A 574 -5.72 -32.44 -11.55
N ALA A 575 -6.01 -31.14 -11.68
CA ALA A 575 -7.13 -30.49 -11.01
C ALA A 575 -8.48 -31.17 -11.32
N TRP A 576 -8.72 -31.49 -12.60
CA TRP A 576 -9.93 -32.17 -13.04
C TRP A 576 -10.02 -33.60 -12.52
N THR A 577 -8.90 -34.32 -12.47
CA THR A 577 -8.82 -35.68 -11.93
C THR A 577 -9.11 -35.69 -10.43
N ASN A 578 -8.50 -34.79 -9.67
CA ASN A 578 -8.75 -34.63 -8.23
C ASN A 578 -10.21 -34.24 -7.96
N PHE A 579 -10.78 -33.31 -8.75
CA PHE A 579 -12.18 -32.91 -8.62
C PHE A 579 -13.15 -34.06 -8.90
N ARG A 580 -12.92 -34.88 -9.93
CA ARG A 580 -13.74 -36.07 -10.21
C ARG A 580 -13.63 -37.12 -9.12
N ALA A 581 -12.46 -37.28 -8.52
CA ALA A 581 -12.25 -38.22 -7.43
C ALA A 581 -12.93 -37.77 -6.12
N ASN A 582 -12.82 -36.48 -5.78
CA ASN A 582 -13.41 -35.93 -4.56
C ASN A 582 -13.79 -34.44 -4.72
N PRO A 583 -15.00 -34.13 -5.23
CA PRO A 583 -15.42 -32.75 -5.46
C PRO A 583 -15.63 -31.97 -4.16
N GLY A 584 -15.86 -32.67 -3.03
CA GLY A 584 -16.09 -32.07 -1.71
C GLY A 584 -14.92 -31.22 -1.24
N VAL A 585 -13.68 -31.62 -1.55
CA VAL A 585 -12.46 -30.87 -1.18
C VAL A 585 -12.44 -29.48 -1.79
N LEU A 586 -12.79 -29.37 -3.09
CA LEU A 586 -12.87 -28.08 -3.77
C LEU A 586 -13.92 -27.18 -3.10
N PHE A 587 -15.14 -27.68 -2.89
CA PHE A 587 -16.21 -26.88 -2.27
C PHE A 587 -15.89 -26.45 -0.84
N GLN A 588 -15.29 -27.35 -0.04
CA GLN A 588 -14.83 -27.01 1.30
C GLN A 588 -13.80 -25.88 1.25
N ARG A 589 -12.79 -25.97 0.38
CA ARG A 589 -11.78 -24.91 0.24
C ARG A 589 -12.37 -23.58 -0.27
N LEU A 590 -13.32 -23.62 -1.20
CA LEU A 590 -14.02 -22.42 -1.64
C LEU A 590 -14.75 -21.74 -0.47
N ALA A 591 -15.42 -22.52 0.39
CA ALA A 591 -16.11 -22.01 1.58
C ALA A 591 -15.12 -21.44 2.63
N GLU A 592 -14.02 -22.15 2.89
CA GLU A 592 -12.96 -21.68 3.79
C GLU A 592 -12.33 -20.37 3.31
N SER A 593 -12.06 -20.26 2.00
CA SER A 593 -11.53 -19.06 1.36
C SER A 593 -12.48 -17.86 1.48
N VAL A 594 -13.80 -18.08 1.36
CA VAL A 594 -14.81 -17.05 1.65
C VAL A 594 -14.82 -16.65 3.12
N GLY A 595 -14.71 -17.63 4.04
CA GLY A 595 -14.58 -17.36 5.47
C GLY A 595 -13.33 -16.55 5.81
N GLU A 596 -12.21 -16.87 5.18
CA GLU A 596 -10.95 -16.13 5.31
C GLU A 596 -11.07 -14.70 4.78
N PHE A 597 -11.70 -14.52 3.61
CA PHE A 597 -12.02 -13.20 3.09
C PHE A 597 -12.86 -12.40 4.08
N ALA A 598 -13.98 -12.95 4.55
CA ALA A 598 -14.89 -12.27 5.47
C ALA A 598 -14.22 -11.86 6.80
N THR A 599 -13.31 -12.69 7.31
CA THR A 599 -12.62 -12.46 8.59
C THR A 599 -11.42 -11.52 8.47
N LYS A 600 -10.60 -11.66 7.42
CA LYS A 600 -9.37 -10.88 7.25
C LYS A 600 -9.58 -9.56 6.53
N PHE A 601 -10.53 -9.48 5.59
CA PHE A 601 -10.75 -8.30 4.76
C PHE A 601 -11.02 -7.01 5.55
N PRO A 602 -11.84 -7.01 6.64
CA PRO A 602 -12.04 -5.79 7.43
C PRO A 602 -10.72 -5.22 7.95
N GLY A 603 -9.80 -6.08 8.41
CA GLY A 603 -8.45 -5.65 8.83
C GLY A 603 -7.66 -5.05 7.68
N VAL A 604 -7.66 -5.71 6.52
CA VAL A 604 -6.96 -5.23 5.31
C VAL A 604 -7.49 -3.89 4.83
N LEU A 605 -8.80 -3.66 4.85
CA LEU A 605 -9.40 -2.40 4.41
C LEU A 605 -8.79 -1.20 5.17
N TRP A 606 -8.61 -1.34 6.48
CA TRP A 606 -8.09 -0.27 7.33
C TRP A 606 -6.56 -0.28 7.44
N ARG A 607 -5.89 -1.43 7.30
CA ARG A 607 -4.41 -1.53 7.42
C ARG A 607 -3.68 -1.42 6.09
N GLY A 608 -4.37 -1.66 4.99
CA GLY A 608 -3.77 -1.96 3.71
C GLY A 608 -3.31 -3.41 3.63
N TYR A 609 -2.49 -3.70 2.63
CA TYR A 609 -1.92 -5.04 2.43
C TYR A 609 -0.70 -5.30 3.33
N GLY A 610 0.04 -4.26 3.68
CA GLY A 610 1.20 -4.38 4.55
C GLY A 610 0.82 -4.53 6.03
N TRP A 611 1.76 -5.07 6.82
CA TRP A 611 1.63 -5.19 8.27
C TRP A 611 1.88 -3.85 8.97
N VAL A 612 1.02 -2.86 8.74
CA VAL A 612 1.10 -1.59 9.49
C VAL A 612 0.43 -1.84 10.83
N VAL A 613 1.20 -1.72 11.92
CA VAL A 613 0.63 -1.74 13.27
C VAL A 613 -0.24 -0.51 13.40
N GLN A 614 -1.57 -0.68 13.36
CA GLN A 614 -2.50 0.44 13.47
C GLN A 614 -2.21 1.25 14.73
N PRO A 615 -2.28 2.58 14.66
CA PRO A 615 -2.20 3.37 15.86
C PRO A 615 -3.32 2.99 16.83
N ASP A 616 -2.99 2.82 18.11
CA ASP A 616 -3.97 2.47 19.15
C ASP A 616 -5.12 3.50 19.28
N TRP A 617 -4.90 4.74 18.84
CA TRP A 617 -5.90 5.81 18.82
C TRP A 617 -6.86 5.72 17.62
N LEU A 618 -6.57 4.88 16.61
CA LEU A 618 -7.46 4.63 15.50
C LEU A 618 -8.68 3.86 16.03
N ALA A 619 -9.80 4.54 16.16
CA ALA A 619 -11.05 3.94 16.58
C ALA A 619 -11.69 3.16 15.40
N GLN A 620 -11.02 2.10 14.93
CA GLN A 620 -11.45 1.31 13.76
C GLN A 620 -12.92 0.88 13.86
N ASN A 621 -13.32 0.39 15.03
CA ASN A 621 -14.71 -0.03 15.27
C ASN A 621 -15.67 1.15 15.14
N VAL A 622 -15.32 2.32 15.67
CA VAL A 622 -16.12 3.54 15.55
C VAL A 622 -16.23 3.98 14.10
N LEU A 623 -15.12 4.05 13.36
CA LEU A 623 -15.12 4.40 11.94
C LEU A 623 -15.96 3.40 11.12
N THR A 624 -15.81 2.10 11.41
CA THR A 624 -16.61 1.04 10.78
C THR A 624 -18.09 1.22 11.08
N THR A 625 -18.47 1.48 12.33
CA THR A 625 -19.86 1.78 12.71
C THR A 625 -20.39 3.01 12.01
N ILE A 626 -19.62 4.11 11.95
CA ILE A 626 -20.02 5.32 11.22
C ILE A 626 -20.25 4.99 9.74
N CYS A 627 -19.31 4.29 9.08
CA CYS A 627 -19.46 3.88 7.69
C CYS A 627 -20.71 3.01 7.47
N ILE A 628 -20.96 2.01 8.32
CA ILE A 628 -22.13 1.12 8.21
C ILE A 628 -23.43 1.92 8.39
N VAL A 629 -23.50 2.77 9.42
CA VAL A 629 -24.69 3.62 9.68
C VAL A 629 -24.95 4.55 8.50
N GLY A 630 -23.92 5.19 7.96
CA GLY A 630 -24.04 6.06 6.79
C GLY A 630 -24.42 5.30 5.53
N LEU A 631 -23.91 4.09 5.32
CA LEU A 631 -24.30 3.22 4.21
C LEU A 631 -25.76 2.79 4.29
N LEU A 632 -26.20 2.32 5.45
CA LEU A 632 -27.60 1.93 5.69
C LEU A 632 -28.53 3.14 5.49
N TYR A 633 -28.17 4.30 6.04
CA TYR A 633 -28.91 5.53 5.85
C TYR A 633 -28.98 5.92 4.36
N GLY A 634 -27.85 5.89 3.65
CA GLY A 634 -27.75 6.17 2.23
C GLY A 634 -28.59 5.21 1.38
N ALA A 635 -28.54 3.92 1.69
CA ALA A 635 -29.32 2.88 1.02
C ALA A 635 -30.83 3.09 1.19
N ILE A 636 -31.28 3.41 2.41
CA ILE A 636 -32.72 3.59 2.71
C ILE A 636 -33.26 4.89 2.12
N ARG A 637 -32.48 5.98 2.15
CA ARG A 637 -33.00 7.34 1.87
C ARG A 637 -32.61 7.90 0.50
N ARG A 638 -31.56 7.38 -0.15
CA ARG A 638 -30.93 8.07 -1.30
C ARG A 638 -30.53 7.19 -2.46
N ALA A 639 -30.25 5.93 -2.20
CA ALA A 639 -29.71 5.07 -3.22
C ALA A 639 -30.76 4.82 -4.30
N LYS A 640 -30.43 5.18 -5.53
CA LYS A 640 -31.24 4.82 -6.70
C LYS A 640 -31.16 3.30 -6.88
N ALA A 641 -32.21 2.67 -7.40
CA ALA A 641 -32.21 1.22 -7.66
C ALA A 641 -31.00 0.76 -8.50
N ILE A 642 -30.54 1.60 -9.43
CA ILE A 642 -29.34 1.37 -10.24
C ILE A 642 -28.06 1.25 -9.41
N GLU A 643 -27.91 2.07 -8.35
CA GLU A 643 -26.77 2.03 -7.44
C GLU A 643 -26.85 0.80 -6.53
N LEU A 644 -28.01 0.51 -5.96
CA LEU A 644 -28.21 -0.65 -5.08
C LEU A 644 -27.90 -1.96 -5.80
N THR A 645 -28.42 -2.11 -7.02
CA THR A 645 -28.15 -3.28 -7.86
C THR A 645 -26.70 -3.37 -8.31
N PHE A 646 -26.04 -2.22 -8.59
CA PHE A 646 -24.60 -2.19 -8.86
C PHE A 646 -23.81 -2.74 -7.68
N TRP A 647 -24.02 -2.19 -6.47
CA TRP A 647 -23.28 -2.59 -5.28
C TRP A 647 -23.55 -4.04 -4.89
N ALA A 648 -24.80 -4.50 -5.00
CA ALA A 648 -25.15 -5.90 -4.74
C ALA A 648 -24.44 -6.86 -5.71
N LEU A 649 -24.47 -6.59 -7.02
CA LEU A 649 -23.80 -7.44 -8.01
C LEU A 649 -22.27 -7.38 -7.87
N LEU A 650 -21.71 -6.20 -7.61
CA LEU A 650 -20.28 -6.04 -7.39
C LEU A 650 -19.81 -6.85 -6.18
N TRP A 651 -20.44 -6.70 -5.00
CA TRP A 651 -20.04 -7.43 -3.80
C TRP A 651 -20.23 -8.94 -3.95
N THR A 652 -21.36 -9.39 -4.51
CA THR A 652 -21.56 -10.80 -4.82
C THR A 652 -20.46 -11.34 -5.73
N SER A 653 -20.06 -10.56 -6.75
CA SER A 653 -18.98 -10.97 -7.66
C SER A 653 -17.60 -11.00 -7.00
N ILE A 654 -17.32 -10.07 -6.07
CA ILE A 654 -16.07 -10.03 -5.30
C ILE A 654 -16.00 -11.24 -4.37
N VAL A 655 -17.06 -11.53 -3.61
CA VAL A 655 -17.14 -12.69 -2.71
C VAL A 655 -17.06 -14.01 -3.50
N ALA A 656 -17.76 -14.10 -4.62
CA ALA A 656 -17.67 -15.27 -5.49
C ALA A 656 -16.26 -15.46 -6.05
N SER A 657 -15.56 -14.37 -6.39
CA SER A 657 -14.19 -14.46 -6.91
C SER A 657 -13.18 -14.77 -5.79
N SER A 658 -13.38 -14.20 -4.59
CA SER A 658 -12.48 -14.42 -3.45
C SER A 658 -12.44 -15.89 -3.06
N ALA A 659 -13.56 -16.61 -3.19
CA ALA A 659 -13.61 -18.06 -3.02
C ALA A 659 -12.47 -18.79 -3.76
N PHE A 660 -12.13 -18.34 -4.98
CA PHE A 660 -11.13 -18.98 -5.83
C PHE A 660 -9.70 -18.46 -5.65
N ILE A 661 -9.49 -17.24 -5.15
CA ILE A 661 -8.17 -16.59 -5.24
C ILE A 661 -7.63 -16.06 -3.90
N TYR A 662 -8.47 -15.96 -2.88
CA TYR A 662 -8.10 -15.27 -1.64
C TYR A 662 -7.19 -16.12 -0.76
N PHE A 663 -7.41 -17.43 -0.66
CA PHE A 663 -6.58 -18.32 0.17
C PHE A 663 -5.09 -18.35 -0.25
N ASP A 664 -4.78 -18.11 -1.54
CA ASP A 664 -3.40 -18.17 -2.06
C ASP A 664 -2.62 -16.86 -1.86
N ASP A 665 -3.14 -15.74 -2.38
CA ASP A 665 -2.43 -14.44 -2.41
C ASP A 665 -3.15 -13.37 -1.54
N GLY A 666 -4.15 -13.79 -0.77
CA GLY A 666 -4.88 -12.93 0.16
C GLY A 666 -5.53 -11.74 -0.53
N ALA A 667 -5.48 -10.61 0.16
CA ALA A 667 -6.00 -9.35 -0.34
C ALA A 667 -5.22 -8.72 -1.50
N ARG A 668 -4.00 -9.20 -1.80
CA ARG A 668 -3.23 -8.74 -2.96
C ARG A 668 -3.85 -9.23 -4.26
N ALA A 669 -4.48 -10.41 -4.26
CA ALA A 669 -5.25 -10.89 -5.40
C ALA A 669 -6.34 -9.89 -5.82
N LEU A 670 -6.96 -9.19 -4.85
CA LEU A 670 -8.04 -8.25 -5.10
C LEU A 670 -7.58 -6.82 -5.41
N ALA A 671 -6.29 -6.58 -5.70
CA ALA A 671 -5.75 -5.23 -5.92
C ALA A 671 -6.55 -4.36 -6.91
N ALA A 672 -6.96 -4.92 -8.05
CA ALA A 672 -7.76 -4.20 -9.04
C ALA A 672 -9.20 -3.89 -8.56
N SER A 673 -9.70 -4.59 -7.56
CA SER A 673 -11.04 -4.42 -6.98
C SER A 673 -11.03 -3.47 -5.76
N GLN A 674 -9.86 -3.24 -5.15
CA GLN A 674 -9.70 -2.43 -3.94
C GLN A 674 -10.24 -1.00 -4.07
N PRO A 675 -10.04 -0.27 -5.18
CA PRO A 675 -10.63 1.07 -5.32
C PRO A 675 -12.15 1.07 -5.24
N MET A 676 -12.83 0.05 -5.78
CA MET A 676 -14.29 -0.05 -5.69
C MET A 676 -14.76 -0.41 -4.29
N MET A 677 -14.01 -1.26 -3.58
CA MET A 677 -14.28 -1.57 -2.18
C MET A 677 -14.06 -0.33 -1.29
N ALA A 678 -12.97 0.40 -1.48
CA ALA A 678 -12.69 1.67 -0.81
C ALA A 678 -13.78 2.71 -1.07
N LEU A 679 -14.24 2.83 -2.32
CA LEU A 679 -15.37 3.68 -2.68
C LEU A 679 -16.63 3.29 -1.90
N PHE A 680 -16.97 2.00 -1.85
CA PHE A 680 -18.13 1.54 -1.09
C PHE A 680 -18.08 1.98 0.38
N PHE A 681 -16.98 1.77 1.09
CA PHE A 681 -16.89 2.20 2.49
C PHE A 681 -16.86 3.72 2.67
N ALA A 682 -16.23 4.44 1.74
CA ALA A 682 -16.20 5.90 1.75
C ALA A 682 -17.60 6.53 1.57
N LEU A 683 -18.53 5.85 0.87
CA LEU A 683 -19.92 6.29 0.76
C LEU A 683 -20.65 6.38 2.11
N GLY A 684 -20.21 5.57 3.07
CA GLY A 684 -20.67 5.63 4.45
C GLY A 684 -20.34 6.94 5.15
N LEU A 685 -19.51 7.81 4.57
CA LEU A 685 -19.14 9.13 5.11
C LEU A 685 -19.68 10.28 4.24
N SER A 686 -20.75 10.04 3.49
CA SER A 686 -21.37 11.03 2.60
C SER A 686 -22.11 12.16 3.34
N SER A 687 -22.07 13.39 2.79
CA SER A 687 -22.75 14.55 3.37
C SER A 687 -24.27 14.51 3.12
N ARG A 688 -25.06 15.06 4.05
CA ARG A 688 -26.54 15.04 3.97
C ARG A 688 -27.12 16.08 2.99
N THR A 689 -26.35 17.04 2.52
CA THR A 689 -26.93 18.29 2.02
C THR A 689 -27.03 18.39 0.49
N TRP A 690 -26.65 17.38 -0.27
CA TRP A 690 -26.49 17.60 -1.71
C TRP A 690 -27.79 17.45 -2.51
N ALA A 691 -28.31 18.56 -3.04
CA ALA A 691 -29.26 18.59 -4.15
C ALA A 691 -28.50 18.36 -5.47
N ALA A 692 -29.02 17.50 -6.34
CA ALA A 692 -28.37 17.15 -7.61
C ALA A 692 -27.92 18.43 -8.34
N THR A 693 -26.60 18.58 -8.54
CA THR A 693 -26.06 19.69 -9.33
C THR A 693 -26.61 19.65 -10.74
N ASP A 694 -26.89 20.82 -11.30
CA ASP A 694 -27.29 20.97 -12.69
C ASP A 694 -26.35 20.19 -13.62
N SER A 695 -26.96 19.35 -14.44
CA SER A 695 -26.28 18.54 -15.45
C SER A 695 -25.66 19.48 -16.48
N SER A 696 -24.35 19.75 -16.35
CA SER A 696 -23.65 20.50 -17.39
C SER A 696 -23.69 19.71 -18.72
N PRO A 697 -23.46 20.32 -19.90
CA PRO A 697 -23.47 19.59 -21.16
C PRO A 697 -22.35 18.53 -21.20
N HIS A 698 -22.75 17.26 -21.06
CA HIS A 698 -22.01 16.21 -20.38
C HIS A 698 -21.40 15.12 -21.28
N SER A 699 -21.48 15.28 -22.61
CA SER A 699 -20.98 14.29 -23.59
C SER A 699 -19.45 14.21 -23.70
N ARG A 700 -18.73 15.27 -23.28
CA ARG A 700 -17.28 15.37 -23.46
C ARG A 700 -16.50 14.34 -22.64
N LEU A 701 -16.92 14.03 -21.41
CA LEU A 701 -16.16 13.13 -20.54
C LEU A 701 -16.07 11.71 -21.11
N SER A 702 -17.22 11.10 -21.46
CA SER A 702 -17.24 9.74 -22.03
C SER A 702 -16.47 9.66 -23.34
N ARG A 703 -16.56 10.70 -24.20
CA ARG A 703 -15.78 10.79 -25.43
C ARG A 703 -14.28 10.81 -25.15
N ASN A 704 -13.83 11.65 -24.21
CA ASN A 704 -12.43 11.73 -23.83
C ASN A 704 -11.94 10.41 -23.21
N GLY A 705 -12.76 9.75 -22.40
CA GLY A 705 -12.44 8.43 -21.84
C GLY A 705 -12.27 7.35 -22.92
N PHE A 706 -13.16 7.33 -23.90
CA PHE A 706 -13.04 6.43 -25.05
C PHE A 706 -11.79 6.72 -25.89
N VAL A 707 -11.53 7.98 -26.24
CA VAL A 707 -10.31 8.39 -26.94
C VAL A 707 -9.07 8.00 -26.16
N GLY A 708 -9.06 8.21 -24.84
CA GLY A 708 -7.97 7.80 -23.96
C GLY A 708 -7.71 6.29 -24.00
N LEU A 709 -8.75 5.45 -23.97
CA LEU A 709 -8.61 3.99 -24.09
C LEU A 709 -8.01 3.59 -25.45
N VAL A 710 -8.46 4.20 -26.55
CA VAL A 710 -7.92 3.93 -27.89
C VAL A 710 -6.46 4.36 -28.00
N VAL A 711 -6.11 5.55 -27.51
CA VAL A 711 -4.73 6.06 -27.51
C VAL A 711 -3.84 5.13 -26.70
N VAL A 712 -4.26 4.71 -25.49
CA VAL A 712 -3.45 3.80 -24.67
C VAL A 712 -3.29 2.43 -25.31
N ALA A 713 -4.35 1.87 -25.90
CA ALA A 713 -4.24 0.61 -26.66
C ALA A 713 -3.24 0.74 -27.81
N ALA A 714 -3.26 1.86 -28.55
CA ALA A 714 -2.29 2.14 -29.60
C ALA A 714 -0.87 2.29 -29.02
N LEU A 715 -0.68 2.97 -27.89
CA LEU A 715 0.63 3.07 -27.24
C LEU A 715 1.17 1.70 -26.82
N PHE A 716 0.33 0.83 -26.27
CA PHE A 716 0.71 -0.52 -25.84
C PHE A 716 1.19 -1.40 -27.00
N VAL A 717 0.70 -1.16 -28.22
CA VAL A 717 1.10 -1.91 -29.41
C VAL A 717 2.21 -1.19 -30.19
N CYS A 718 2.18 0.12 -30.34
CA CYS A 718 3.10 0.81 -31.25
C CYS A 718 4.43 1.21 -30.60
N VAL A 719 4.43 1.62 -29.33
CA VAL A 719 5.64 2.13 -28.68
C VAL A 719 6.69 1.04 -28.45
N PRO A 720 6.34 -0.14 -27.87
CA PRO A 720 7.32 -1.21 -27.70
C PRO A 720 7.89 -1.69 -29.05
N TRP A 721 7.02 -1.83 -30.07
CA TRP A 721 7.41 -2.18 -31.44
C TRP A 721 8.39 -1.18 -32.05
N ALA A 722 8.05 0.12 -32.04
CA ALA A 722 8.89 1.15 -32.63
C ALA A 722 10.25 1.27 -31.95
N VAL A 723 10.29 1.21 -30.60
CA VAL A 723 11.55 1.31 -29.86
C VAL A 723 12.44 0.10 -30.09
N HIS A 724 11.87 -1.11 -30.14
CA HIS A 724 12.66 -2.30 -30.46
C HIS A 724 13.31 -2.15 -31.84
N HIS A 725 12.58 -1.77 -32.89
CA HIS A 725 13.16 -1.59 -34.22
C HIS A 725 14.23 -0.50 -34.29
N VAL A 726 14.08 0.60 -33.55
CA VAL A 726 15.06 1.69 -33.52
C VAL A 726 16.32 1.31 -32.72
N LEU A 727 16.22 0.41 -31.74
CA LEU A 727 17.34 0.00 -30.89
C LEU A 727 18.01 -1.30 -31.32
N ALA A 728 17.30 -2.19 -32.03
CA ALA A 728 17.78 -3.51 -32.45
C ALA A 728 19.06 -3.41 -33.31
N GLU A 729 19.12 -2.42 -34.22
CA GLU A 729 20.29 -2.18 -35.09
C GLU A 729 21.61 -1.95 -34.32
N LYS A 730 21.55 -1.72 -33.00
CA LYS A 730 22.72 -1.46 -32.15
C LYS A 730 23.15 -2.65 -31.28
N VAL A 731 22.38 -3.73 -31.23
CA VAL A 731 22.62 -4.87 -30.32
C VAL A 731 23.15 -6.11 -31.05
N ASP A 732 23.09 -6.14 -32.38
CA ASP A 732 23.42 -7.30 -33.24
C ASP A 732 24.85 -7.88 -33.12
N SER A 733 25.76 -7.24 -32.38
CA SER A 733 27.14 -7.70 -32.20
C SER A 733 27.37 -8.64 -31.00
N ALA A 734 26.34 -9.01 -30.25
CA ALA A 734 26.47 -9.79 -29.00
C ALA A 734 25.90 -11.23 -29.06
N SER A 735 25.70 -11.78 -30.25
CA SER A 735 24.83 -12.94 -30.51
C SER A 735 25.37 -14.32 -30.12
N ASN A 736 26.61 -14.45 -29.66
CA ASN A 736 27.10 -15.76 -29.22
C ASN A 736 26.70 -16.02 -27.77
N PRO A 737 26.07 -17.18 -27.47
CA PRO A 737 25.73 -17.56 -26.10
C PRO A 737 27.03 -17.67 -25.31
N ILE A 738 27.23 -16.67 -24.47
CA ILE A 738 28.29 -16.60 -23.49
C ILE A 738 28.07 -17.73 -22.47
N SER A 739 29.15 -18.34 -21.97
CA SER A 739 29.08 -19.49 -21.07
C SER A 739 28.20 -19.20 -19.83
N GLN A 740 27.67 -20.22 -19.15
CA GLN A 740 26.91 -20.01 -17.89
C GLN A 740 27.68 -19.25 -16.80
N LYS A 741 29.01 -19.16 -16.93
CA LYS A 741 29.92 -18.46 -16.02
C LYS A 741 30.15 -17.01 -16.41
N GLU A 742 29.48 -16.52 -17.44
CA GLU A 742 29.67 -15.18 -17.92
C GLU A 742 28.30 -14.55 -18.24
N SER A 743 28.22 -13.23 -18.16
CA SER A 743 27.03 -12.52 -18.65
C SER A 743 27.36 -11.18 -19.26
N LEU A 744 26.67 -10.85 -20.35
CA LEU A 744 26.66 -9.53 -20.93
C LEU A 744 25.41 -8.78 -20.47
N VAL A 745 25.58 -7.67 -19.76
CA VAL A 745 24.47 -6.90 -19.17
C VAL A 745 24.49 -5.44 -19.59
N LEU A 746 23.33 -4.79 -19.53
CA LEU A 746 23.19 -3.35 -19.73
C LEU A 746 23.75 -2.56 -18.54
N GLY A 747 24.51 -1.51 -18.84
CA GLY A 747 25.12 -0.60 -17.87
C GLY A 747 24.42 0.76 -17.75
N GLY A 748 25.06 1.66 -17.01
CA GLY A 748 24.63 3.04 -16.84
C GLY A 748 23.22 3.18 -16.24
N ARG A 749 22.37 4.02 -16.84
CA ARG A 749 21.02 4.32 -16.35
C ARG A 749 20.02 3.15 -16.44
N ARG A 750 20.38 2.10 -17.19
CA ARG A 750 19.54 0.90 -17.35
C ARG A 750 19.74 -0.11 -16.20
N MET A 751 20.80 0.08 -15.42
CA MET A 751 21.07 -0.62 -14.18
C MET A 751 20.42 0.11 -13.00
N SER A 752 19.94 -0.63 -12.02
CA SER A 752 19.42 -0.06 -10.76
C SER A 752 19.99 -0.81 -9.57
N GLY A 753 20.22 -0.13 -8.45
CA GLY A 753 20.85 -0.76 -7.30
C GLY A 753 21.51 0.26 -6.37
N PHE A 754 22.32 -0.26 -5.45
CA PHE A 754 23.05 0.54 -4.47
C PHE A 754 24.54 0.23 -4.49
N LEU A 755 25.34 1.25 -4.18
CA LEU A 755 26.67 1.07 -3.62
C LEU A 755 26.53 0.92 -2.10
N VAL A 756 26.92 -0.23 -1.57
CA VAL A 756 26.95 -0.49 -0.12
C VAL A 756 28.33 -0.11 0.40
N VAL A 757 28.36 0.85 1.33
CA VAL A 757 29.58 1.37 1.95
C VAL A 757 29.63 1.06 3.45
N GLU A 758 30.81 1.19 4.05
CA GLU A 758 30.95 1.08 5.50
C GLU A 758 30.11 2.15 6.24
N ASP A 759 29.68 1.85 7.46
CA ASP A 759 28.80 2.74 8.24
C ASP A 759 29.47 4.08 8.61
N ASN A 760 30.80 4.14 8.65
CA ASN A 760 31.60 5.33 8.95
C ASN A 760 31.99 6.14 7.70
N GLN A 761 31.79 5.61 6.49
CA GLN A 761 32.11 6.29 5.25
C GLN A 761 30.97 7.21 4.81
N PRO A 762 31.23 8.44 4.34
CA PRO A 762 30.16 9.31 3.87
C PRO A 762 29.44 8.72 2.66
N LEU A 763 28.11 8.81 2.64
CA LEU A 763 27.32 8.43 1.48
C LEU A 763 27.67 9.32 0.28
N ARG A 764 27.81 8.70 -0.89
CA ARG A 764 28.03 9.41 -2.15
C ARG A 764 26.73 10.05 -2.63
N ALA A 765 26.80 11.28 -3.11
CA ALA A 765 25.64 12.00 -3.65
C ALA A 765 25.40 11.63 -5.11
N ASP A 766 26.46 11.41 -5.88
CA ASP A 766 26.48 11.17 -7.32
C ASP A 766 26.08 9.74 -7.71
N ILE A 767 25.98 8.83 -6.74
CA ILE A 767 25.63 7.42 -6.90
C ILE A 767 24.60 7.02 -5.83
N PRO A 768 23.65 6.11 -6.10
CA PRO A 768 22.73 5.63 -5.08
C PRO A 768 23.55 4.79 -4.10
N SER A 769 23.81 5.30 -2.91
CA SER A 769 24.56 4.57 -1.88
C SER A 769 23.75 4.44 -0.59
N VAL A 770 24.01 3.37 0.16
CA VAL A 770 23.49 3.11 1.50
C VAL A 770 24.60 2.57 2.39
N HIS A 771 24.48 2.77 3.70
CA HIS A 771 25.39 2.15 4.65
C HIS A 771 25.10 0.65 4.79
N LEU A 772 26.11 -0.13 5.16
CA LEU A 772 25.98 -1.57 5.41
C LEU A 772 24.85 -1.87 6.41
N ALA A 773 24.74 -1.13 7.51
CA ALA A 773 23.69 -1.35 8.51
C ALA A 773 22.28 -1.12 7.93
N GLU A 774 22.12 -0.13 7.05
CA GLU A 774 20.84 0.13 6.38
C GLU A 774 20.53 -0.98 5.37
N PHE A 775 21.52 -1.43 4.60
CA PHE A 775 21.38 -2.56 3.67
C PHE A 775 21.04 -3.86 4.39
N ALA A 776 21.75 -4.17 5.49
CA ALA A 776 21.48 -5.34 6.32
C ALA A 776 20.05 -5.32 6.89
N ALA A 777 19.57 -4.14 7.32
CA ALA A 777 18.20 -3.99 7.77
C ALA A 777 17.17 -4.23 6.65
N MET A 778 17.46 -3.83 5.40
CA MET A 778 16.61 -4.15 4.24
C MET A 778 16.56 -5.66 3.97
N ILE A 779 17.72 -6.34 4.00
CA ILE A 779 17.82 -7.78 3.77
C ILE A 779 17.10 -8.57 4.87
N ALA A 780 17.29 -8.17 6.12
CA ALA A 780 16.58 -8.78 7.25
C ALA A 780 15.06 -8.59 7.13
N GLN A 781 14.61 -7.38 6.75
CA GLN A 781 13.18 -7.11 6.57
C GLN A 781 12.56 -7.88 5.41
N SER A 782 13.30 -8.08 4.32
CA SER A 782 12.80 -8.79 3.14
C SER A 782 12.74 -10.29 3.33
N GLY A 783 13.53 -10.82 4.27
CA GLY A 783 13.62 -12.26 4.52
C GLY A 783 14.16 -13.01 3.31
N VAL A 784 14.87 -12.34 2.40
CA VAL A 784 15.34 -12.95 1.14
C VAL A 784 16.44 -13.98 1.33
N GLU A 785 17.19 -13.89 2.43
CA GLU A 785 18.23 -14.88 2.75
C GLU A 785 17.68 -16.28 3.05
N ARG A 786 16.34 -16.43 3.23
CA ARG A 786 15.69 -17.75 3.27
C ARG A 786 15.84 -18.53 1.97
N TYR A 787 16.13 -17.85 0.86
CA TYR A 787 16.30 -18.46 -0.46
C TYR A 787 17.76 -18.79 -0.72
N GLN A 788 18.64 -17.83 -0.45
CA GLN A 788 20.07 -17.92 -0.70
C GLN A 788 20.81 -16.93 0.19
N ASP A 789 21.92 -17.36 0.79
CA ASP A 789 22.83 -16.50 1.54
C ASP A 789 23.25 -15.26 0.73
N LEU A 790 23.23 -14.09 1.37
CA LEU A 790 23.60 -12.83 0.71
C LEU A 790 24.69 -12.07 1.46
N ILE A 791 24.44 -11.71 2.71
CA ILE A 791 25.42 -11.06 3.60
C ILE A 791 25.75 -11.92 4.83
N HIS A 792 24.93 -12.93 5.12
CA HIS A 792 25.19 -13.96 6.12
C HIS A 792 25.35 -15.33 5.46
N PRO A 793 26.27 -16.19 5.92
CA PRO A 793 27.28 -15.94 6.95
C PRO A 793 28.50 -15.16 6.43
N ILE A 794 28.64 -15.03 5.11
CA ILE A 794 29.79 -14.38 4.46
C ILE A 794 29.33 -13.06 3.83
N MET A 795 30.00 -11.97 4.22
CA MET A 795 29.73 -10.64 3.68
C MET A 795 30.63 -10.39 2.46
N PRO A 796 30.10 -9.79 1.37
CA PRO A 796 30.95 -9.31 0.27
C PRO A 796 31.95 -8.24 0.75
N PRO A 797 33.14 -8.14 0.14
CA PRO A 797 34.11 -7.12 0.50
C PRO A 797 33.55 -5.71 0.23
N LEU A 798 33.70 -4.80 1.20
CA LEU A 798 33.24 -3.41 1.06
C LEU A 798 34.29 -2.53 0.37
N PRO A 799 33.86 -1.48 -0.36
CA PRO A 799 32.50 -1.27 -0.83
C PRO A 799 32.13 -2.24 -1.98
N PHE A 800 30.87 -2.64 -2.06
CA PHE A 800 30.36 -3.44 -3.18
C PHE A 800 29.08 -2.82 -3.76
N GLY A 801 28.83 -3.06 -5.03
CA GLY A 801 27.55 -2.79 -5.66
C GLY A 801 26.60 -3.97 -5.53
N PHE A 802 25.33 -3.69 -5.30
CA PHE A 802 24.26 -4.69 -5.40
C PHE A 802 23.22 -4.17 -6.39
N VAL A 803 23.13 -4.82 -7.55
CA VAL A 803 22.50 -4.26 -8.74
C VAL A 803 21.58 -5.24 -9.46
N PHE A 804 20.49 -4.71 -9.98
CA PHE A 804 19.70 -5.28 -11.07
C PHE A 804 20.29 -4.78 -12.39
N ALA A 805 20.75 -5.69 -13.25
CA ALA A 805 21.39 -5.35 -14.53
C ALA A 805 20.83 -6.22 -15.67
N PRO A 806 19.93 -5.69 -16.53
CA PRO A 806 19.28 -6.50 -17.55
C PRO A 806 20.29 -7.19 -18.48
N ARG A 807 20.07 -8.49 -18.69
CA ARG A 807 20.86 -9.32 -19.59
C ARG A 807 20.62 -8.94 -21.06
N LEU A 808 21.69 -8.97 -21.85
CA LEU A 808 21.68 -8.75 -23.31
C LEU A 808 21.63 -10.07 -24.09
N GLU A 809 21.74 -11.21 -23.42
CA GLU A 809 21.67 -12.51 -24.09
C GLU A 809 20.22 -12.93 -24.33
N GLU A 810 19.94 -13.37 -25.55
CA GLU A 810 18.62 -13.83 -25.93
C GLU A 810 18.25 -15.15 -25.24
N GLY A 811 16.99 -15.29 -24.83
CA GLY A 811 16.45 -16.53 -24.27
C GLY A 811 16.91 -16.87 -22.84
N VAL A 812 17.78 -16.06 -22.23
CA VAL A 812 18.25 -16.35 -20.86
C VAL A 812 17.23 -15.84 -19.83
N ILE A 813 16.53 -16.80 -19.23
CA ILE A 813 15.60 -16.57 -18.13
C ILE A 813 16.42 -16.70 -16.83
N GLY A 814 16.95 -15.58 -16.34
CA GLY A 814 17.66 -15.53 -15.06
C GLY A 814 17.23 -14.32 -14.26
N GLU A 815 17.37 -14.38 -12.93
CA GLU A 815 17.24 -13.19 -12.10
C GLU A 815 18.51 -12.35 -12.26
N PRO A 816 18.44 -11.16 -12.88
CA PRO A 816 19.62 -10.36 -13.19
C PRO A 816 20.08 -9.55 -11.97
N LEU A 817 20.23 -10.20 -10.82
CA LEU A 817 20.68 -9.59 -9.57
C LEU A 817 22.14 -10.00 -9.30
N TYR A 818 23.00 -8.99 -9.20
CA TYR A 818 24.44 -9.15 -9.14
C TYR A 818 25.03 -8.45 -7.92
N ILE A 819 26.00 -9.11 -7.29
CA ILE A 819 26.95 -8.51 -6.37
C ILE A 819 28.17 -8.14 -7.20
N VAL A 820 28.44 -6.85 -7.35
CA VAL A 820 29.44 -6.32 -8.29
C VAL A 820 30.52 -5.53 -7.56
N PRO A 821 31.74 -5.41 -8.12
CA PRO A 821 32.71 -4.43 -7.66
C PRO A 821 32.13 -3.00 -7.68
N ALA A 822 32.60 -2.13 -6.78
CA ALA A 822 32.14 -0.74 -6.70
C ALA A 822 32.24 0.00 -8.06
N GLU A 823 33.29 -0.27 -8.84
CA GLU A 823 33.52 0.35 -10.15
C GLU A 823 32.30 0.26 -11.09
N VAL A 824 31.56 -0.85 -11.06
CA VAL A 824 30.39 -1.06 -11.93
C VAL A 824 29.29 -0.04 -11.67
N VAL A 825 29.11 0.36 -10.40
CA VAL A 825 28.10 1.36 -10.00
C VAL A 825 28.64 2.78 -10.18
N GLU A 826 29.95 2.96 -10.05
CA GLU A 826 30.64 4.25 -10.21
C GLU A 826 30.72 4.69 -11.66
N ARG A 827 30.95 3.76 -12.60
CA ARG A 827 31.11 4.04 -14.02
C ARG A 827 29.79 4.00 -14.80
N ARG A 828 29.03 5.08 -14.65
CA ARG A 828 27.72 5.26 -15.32
C ARG A 828 27.80 5.54 -16.82
N ASP A 829 29.00 5.86 -17.31
CA ASP A 829 29.33 6.06 -18.73
C ASP A 829 29.33 4.74 -19.51
N VAL A 830 29.57 3.61 -18.84
CA VAL A 830 29.64 2.30 -19.46
C VAL A 830 28.24 1.81 -19.85
N ARG A 831 28.04 1.61 -21.16
CA ARG A 831 26.73 1.23 -21.73
C ARG A 831 26.38 -0.23 -21.53
N ALA A 832 27.37 -1.11 -21.53
CA ALA A 832 27.23 -2.53 -21.31
C ALA A 832 28.47 -3.07 -20.59
N TRP A 833 28.29 -4.13 -19.82
CA TRP A 833 29.34 -4.80 -19.08
C TRP A 833 29.37 -6.28 -19.44
N HIS A 834 30.58 -6.83 -19.59
CA HIS A 834 30.82 -8.27 -19.58
C HIS A 834 31.27 -8.67 -18.17
N PHE A 835 30.55 -9.61 -17.57
CA PHE A 835 30.77 -10.09 -16.21
C PHE A 835 31.24 -11.52 -16.21
N ASP A 836 32.29 -11.81 -15.44
CA ASP A 836 32.66 -13.17 -15.05
C ASP A 836 31.98 -13.53 -13.73
N LEU A 837 31.17 -14.58 -13.75
CA LEU A 837 30.24 -14.97 -12.72
C LEU A 837 30.75 -16.15 -11.89
N LYS A 838 30.53 -16.06 -10.58
CA LYS A 838 30.68 -17.15 -9.63
C LYS A 838 29.40 -17.29 -8.79
N PRO A 839 28.95 -18.52 -8.48
CA PRO A 839 27.89 -18.72 -7.49
C PRO A 839 28.24 -18.03 -6.17
N TRP A 840 27.24 -17.37 -5.55
CA TRP A 840 27.38 -16.70 -4.26
C TRP A 840 26.53 -17.41 -3.21
N GLY A 841 27.04 -17.61 -2.01
CA GLY A 841 26.23 -18.14 -0.91
C GLY A 841 25.70 -19.58 -1.10
N GLN A 842 25.10 -20.15 -0.05
CA GLN A 842 24.41 -21.43 -0.13
C GLN A 842 22.93 -21.23 -0.50
N LEU A 843 22.40 -22.13 -1.34
CA LEU A 843 20.96 -22.21 -1.63
C LEU A 843 20.26 -22.97 -0.50
N HIS A 844 19.27 -22.35 0.13
CA HIS A 844 18.56 -22.92 1.29
C HIS A 844 17.22 -23.56 0.95
N SER A 845 16.89 -23.61 -0.34
CA SER A 845 15.61 -24.07 -0.83
C SER A 845 15.81 -24.91 -2.08
N GLY A 846 14.90 -25.84 -2.37
CA GLY A 846 15.01 -26.78 -3.51
C GLY A 846 14.96 -26.15 -4.90
N PHE A 847 15.31 -24.87 -5.03
CA PHE A 847 15.50 -24.18 -6.30
C PHE A 847 16.88 -24.53 -6.85
N SER A 848 16.94 -24.76 -8.16
CA SER A 848 18.16 -25.14 -8.86
C SER A 848 19.00 -23.95 -9.35
N VAL A 849 18.50 -22.71 -9.20
CA VAL A 849 19.11 -21.52 -9.80
C VAL A 849 19.37 -20.47 -8.71
N PRO A 850 20.57 -19.88 -8.66
CA PRO A 850 20.85 -18.79 -7.73
C PRO A 850 20.08 -17.51 -8.11
N TYR A 851 19.55 -16.85 -7.09
CA TYR A 851 18.95 -15.52 -7.15
C TYR A 851 20.01 -14.42 -7.28
N TRP A 852 21.12 -14.53 -6.55
CA TRP A 852 22.24 -13.59 -6.61
C TRP A 852 23.50 -14.25 -7.14
N VAL A 853 24.23 -13.54 -7.99
CA VAL A 853 25.49 -14.03 -8.55
C VAL A 853 26.61 -13.03 -8.26
N TYR A 854 27.78 -13.54 -7.90
CA TYR A 854 28.95 -12.70 -7.60
C TYR A 854 29.77 -12.46 -8.87
N VAL A 855 30.05 -11.19 -9.16
CA VAL A 855 30.86 -10.79 -10.30
C VAL A 855 32.32 -10.70 -9.88
N THR A 856 33.10 -11.66 -10.35
CA THR A 856 34.55 -11.75 -10.07
C THR A 856 35.38 -10.80 -10.94
N LYS A 857 34.88 -10.47 -12.13
CA LYS A 857 35.51 -9.54 -13.08
C LYS A 857 34.40 -8.81 -13.84
N ALA A 858 34.57 -7.51 -14.06
CA ALA A 858 33.64 -6.69 -14.83
C ALA A 858 34.42 -5.84 -15.84
N GLU A 859 34.12 -6.00 -17.13
CA GLU A 859 34.79 -5.27 -18.22
C GLU A 859 33.78 -4.46 -19.04
N PRO A 860 34.07 -3.20 -19.39
CA PRO A 860 33.23 -2.44 -20.31
C PRO A 860 33.12 -3.12 -21.67
N TRP A 861 31.90 -3.15 -22.25
CA TRP A 861 31.63 -3.79 -23.55
C TRP A 861 31.01 -2.83 -24.59
N PRO A 862 31.47 -2.87 -25.87
CA PRO A 862 32.66 -3.60 -26.34
C PRO A 862 33.91 -3.06 -25.67
N ALA A 863 34.95 -3.89 -25.54
CA ALA A 863 36.24 -3.42 -25.03
C ALA A 863 36.63 -2.21 -25.88
N THR A 864 36.81 -1.05 -25.23
CA THR A 864 37.28 0.15 -25.94
C THR A 864 38.62 -0.22 -26.55
N GLU A 865 38.75 -0.10 -27.88
CA GLU A 865 40.05 -0.22 -28.55
C GLU A 865 40.98 0.75 -27.83
N ARG A 866 41.89 0.20 -27.02
CA ARG A 866 42.82 0.95 -26.20
C ARG A 866 43.90 1.58 -27.05
#